data_AF-A0A816M8Y8-F1
#
_entry.id   AF-A0A816M8Y8-F1
#
_cell.length_a   1.000
_cell.length_b   1.000
_cell.length_c   1.000
_cell.angle_alpha   90.00
_cell.angle_beta   90.00
_cell.angle_gamma   90.00
#
_symmetry.space_group_name_H-M   'P 1'
#
loop_
_entity.id
_entity.type
_entity.pdbx_description
1 polymer ?
#
loop_
_entity_poly.entity_id
_entity_poly.type
_entity_poly.pdbx_seq_one_letter_code
_entity_poly.pdbx_strand_id
1 'polypeptide(L)'
;MRGRETVSSVNTVDGLDHIIVSPPVTLKNRLRNFVGLPKPIDDDDCSWSTHTLLCATVFLEDAVNYQSIVHKVSNHYLLVYRWFSCSLIQNLHRVALTINLCLAFFERPSSFSITSDVRDRPARIVFPYVLLMIIEGVTLIWFFVYICTKIACLGIEHARKRFWFIAFFIVTVYSLCEWFVMIAVVRYSYDGIRLRRIFRPLFMVESSQLMKKALKAVQKDLVTIIACVAMALAHILFFAIMAMFLFPRSETQKDSQGSTYFSSLHDSVFQLLVLYSTANNPDVMMPAYSDNRLNVLFFLVFVIIGIYWIQNLITAVVYRAFRGYFLNSIINSQLRRRVAVKASFEALKKQIFNQASNEISDRVPISIVQIVVNTASMGKWHSDRINQRLSELKFETDAIDFDQYSQIMLLLDLNPKLVMEIEFETLGENLIDRCKAVGRSKIFDSIGTLFALLTVVFTTIEVSNRHLHSEYKNLVNRTLPIAFANVSLMIYFVFEIIMKAWSFGPDKYFRASTAHILEGAVAVTCLIVHMGIHGSPIVSLKELDLTQKQIPFLTLWEAIKTCNMLFIYRLVRFLPASKNIRIVVGTVIDEIRNGGAFFGVLFSFYYAYSILGMELFRGAVDNLYMRQNNTDAMICGTYEQLEYWPNGFDDFFSSIVTLYNIMIVNQWHVFVTGFRSATNTRWSELYFIFWYLFVTTIGLNICLALSGDIHDAKKKRAADHEELIVSNMFDIYRSQINEPPPEVIIQQLNAHPYIDFSEQLGEGINVA
;
A
#
# COMPACT_ATOMS: atom_id res chain seq x y z
N MET A 1 21.14 46.69 62.77
CA MET A 1 22.23 47.57 63.27
C MET A 1 22.90 48.22 62.07
N ARG A 2 22.94 49.57 62.07
CA ARG A 2 23.55 50.52 61.09
C ARG A 2 23.06 50.36 59.63
N GLY A 3 22.33 51.27 58.99
CA GLY A 3 22.04 52.69 59.25
C GLY A 3 22.64 53.57 58.13
N ARG A 4 21.76 54.35 57.47
CA ARG A 4 21.91 55.42 56.44
C ARG A 4 21.78 54.98 54.96
N GLU A 5 20.70 55.33 54.25
CA GLU A 5 20.27 56.67 53.72
C GLU A 5 21.29 57.20 52.68
N THR A 6 21.00 57.60 51.43
CA THR A 6 19.79 58.12 50.75
C THR A 6 20.10 58.32 49.24
N VAL A 7 19.13 57.99 48.34
CA VAL A 7 18.56 58.85 47.24
C VAL A 7 19.51 59.29 46.09
N SER A 8 19.22 59.27 44.77
CA SER A 8 18.01 59.08 43.92
C SER A 8 18.39 58.96 42.42
N SER A 9 17.51 58.26 41.68
CA SER A 9 17.05 58.52 40.28
C SER A 9 18.05 58.64 39.12
N VAL A 10 17.96 57.74 38.12
CA VAL A 10 17.77 58.06 36.69
C VAL A 10 17.03 56.91 36.00
N ASN A 11 16.13 57.30 35.10
CA ASN A 11 15.19 56.49 34.32
C ASN A 11 15.81 55.47 33.36
N THR A 12 14.98 54.46 33.10
CA THR A 12 14.97 53.46 32.03
C THR A 12 15.33 54.02 30.64
N VAL A 13 16.23 53.34 29.94
CA VAL A 13 16.42 53.46 28.48
C VAL A 13 16.49 52.06 27.87
N ASP A 14 15.70 51.90 26.82
CA ASP A 14 15.60 50.80 25.88
C ASP A 14 16.95 50.33 25.30
N GLY A 15 17.01 49.05 24.93
CA GLY A 15 18.02 48.56 23.98
C GLY A 15 18.54 47.17 24.27
N LEU A 16 17.77 46.13 23.90
CA LEU A 16 18.30 44.76 23.80
C LEU A 16 17.51 43.88 22.81
N ASP A 17 17.09 44.47 21.68
CA ASP A 17 16.68 43.73 20.48
C ASP A 17 17.68 44.06 19.37
N HIS A 18 18.76 43.27 19.23
CA HIS A 18 19.52 43.06 17.99
C HIS A 18 20.81 42.27 18.24
N ILE A 19 20.72 40.96 18.48
CA ILE A 19 21.79 40.02 18.10
C ILE A 19 21.15 38.71 17.63
N ILE A 20 20.50 38.73 16.47
CA ILE A 20 20.34 37.54 15.64
C ILE A 20 21.29 37.73 14.48
N VAL A 21 22.45 37.07 14.56
CA VAL A 21 23.44 37.04 13.48
C VAL A 21 22.76 36.47 12.24
N SER A 22 22.56 37.32 11.24
CA SER A 22 22.06 36.94 9.94
C SER A 22 23.05 35.97 9.29
N PRO A 23 22.60 34.85 8.69
CA PRO A 23 23.50 33.91 8.04
C PRO A 23 24.22 34.61 6.88
N PRO A 24 25.49 34.23 6.59
CA PRO A 24 26.25 34.85 5.51
C PRO A 24 25.49 34.80 4.19
N VAL A 25 25.57 35.87 3.40
CA VAL A 25 24.83 36.09 2.15
C VAL A 25 24.96 34.91 1.18
N THR A 26 26.08 34.20 1.21
CA THR A 26 26.34 32.98 0.44
C THR A 26 25.51 31.78 0.88
N LEU A 27 25.29 31.56 2.18
CA LEU A 27 24.41 30.51 2.69
C LEU A 27 22.95 30.85 2.44
N LYS A 28 22.58 32.13 2.59
CA LYS A 28 21.23 32.63 2.26
C LYS A 28 20.90 32.44 0.78
N ASN A 29 21.85 32.72 -0.12
CA ASN A 29 21.68 32.49 -1.56
C ASN A 29 21.72 30.99 -1.93
N ARG A 30 22.51 30.17 -1.24
CA ARG A 30 22.49 28.70 -1.43
C ARG A 30 21.19 28.07 -0.96
N LEU A 31 20.67 28.46 0.21
CA LEU A 31 19.35 28.04 0.71
C LEU A 31 18.23 28.58 -0.18
N ARG A 32 18.34 29.82 -0.70
CA ARG A 32 17.39 30.42 -1.63
C ARG A 32 17.32 29.66 -2.96
N ASN A 33 18.47 29.26 -3.51
CA ASN A 33 18.55 28.41 -4.70
C ASN A 33 18.09 26.97 -4.42
N PHE A 34 18.34 26.43 -3.21
CA PHE A 34 17.91 25.09 -2.81
C PHE A 34 16.40 25.00 -2.56
N VAL A 35 15.78 26.08 -2.08
CA VAL A 35 14.32 26.20 -1.82
C VAL A 35 13.56 26.76 -3.03
N GLY A 36 14.25 27.17 -4.10
CA GLY A 36 13.64 27.61 -5.35
C GLY A 36 12.83 28.90 -5.22
N LEU A 37 13.29 29.86 -4.44
CA LEU A 37 12.60 31.15 -4.30
C LEU A 37 12.64 31.96 -5.62
N PRO A 38 11.56 32.66 -5.98
CA PRO A 38 11.57 33.52 -7.17
C PRO A 38 12.61 34.64 -6.99
N LYS A 39 13.33 34.98 -8.07
CA LYS A 39 14.23 36.14 -8.07
C LYS A 39 13.38 37.40 -7.88
N PRO A 40 13.82 38.39 -7.08
CA PRO A 40 13.17 39.69 -7.07
C PRO A 40 13.19 40.26 -8.49
N ILE A 41 12.04 40.74 -8.95
CA ILE A 41 11.90 41.44 -10.23
C ILE A 41 12.28 42.89 -9.93
N ASP A 42 13.47 43.29 -10.35
CA ASP A 42 13.87 44.70 -10.39
C ASP A 42 13.47 45.24 -11.77
N ASP A 43 12.17 45.43 -12.01
CA ASP A 43 11.65 46.25 -13.12
C ASP A 43 11.00 47.49 -12.51
N ASP A 44 11.46 48.67 -12.94
CA ASP A 44 11.29 49.97 -12.28
C ASP A 44 9.84 50.50 -12.16
N ASP A 45 8.81 49.76 -12.59
CA ASP A 45 7.41 50.21 -12.54
C ASP A 45 6.42 49.29 -11.78
N CYS A 46 6.86 48.14 -11.23
CA CYS A 46 5.95 47.32 -10.41
C CYS A 46 6.70 46.34 -9.50
N SER A 47 7.16 46.77 -8.32
CA SER A 47 7.82 45.87 -7.36
C SER A 47 6.80 44.92 -6.74
N TRP A 48 6.67 43.71 -7.29
CA TRP A 48 5.79 42.69 -6.70
C TRP A 48 6.33 42.19 -5.36
N SER A 49 5.45 42.04 -4.37
CA SER A 49 5.88 41.58 -3.04
C SER A 49 6.32 40.11 -3.12
N THR A 50 7.56 39.85 -2.67
CA THR A 50 8.12 38.49 -2.64
C THR A 50 7.29 37.53 -1.77
N HIS A 51 6.58 38.05 -0.76
CA HIS A 51 5.66 37.29 0.09
C HIS A 51 4.43 36.82 -0.69
N THR A 52 3.78 37.70 -1.45
CA THR A 52 2.60 37.33 -2.25
C THR A 52 2.94 36.30 -3.32
N LEU A 53 4.06 36.50 -4.03
CA LEU A 53 4.54 35.53 -5.02
C LEU A 53 4.78 34.16 -4.38
N LEU A 54 5.43 34.13 -3.21
CA LEU A 54 5.65 32.89 -2.46
C LEU A 54 4.34 32.24 -2.02
N CYS A 55 3.36 33.02 -1.55
CA CYS A 55 2.03 32.50 -1.18
C CYS A 55 1.32 31.86 -2.36
N ALA A 56 1.25 32.57 -3.50
CA ALA A 56 0.60 32.07 -4.71
C ALA A 56 1.29 30.81 -5.24
N THR A 57 2.63 30.77 -5.23
CA THR A 57 3.40 29.58 -5.59
C THR A 57 3.09 28.40 -4.67
N VAL A 58 3.05 28.59 -3.35
CA VAL A 58 2.76 27.50 -2.40
C VAL A 58 1.32 26.99 -2.55
N PHE A 59 0.33 27.87 -2.76
CA PHE A 59 -1.04 27.46 -3.02
C PHE A 59 -1.16 26.67 -4.34
N LEU A 60 -0.42 27.06 -5.37
CA LEU A 60 -0.37 26.30 -6.61
C LEU A 60 0.30 24.93 -6.42
N GLU A 61 1.39 24.85 -5.66
CA GLU A 61 2.04 23.58 -5.29
C GLU A 61 1.10 22.67 -4.48
N ASP A 62 0.28 23.23 -3.58
CA ASP A 62 -0.76 22.51 -2.85
C ASP A 62 -1.86 22.00 -3.79
N ALA A 63 -2.22 22.77 -4.82
CA ALA A 63 -3.20 22.36 -5.85
C ALA A 63 -2.70 21.17 -6.68
N VAL A 64 -1.42 21.19 -7.07
CA VAL A 64 -0.76 20.08 -7.79
C VAL A 64 -0.75 18.82 -6.93
N ASN A 65 -0.41 18.93 -5.65
CA ASN A 65 -0.29 17.83 -4.70
C ASN A 65 -1.61 17.42 -3.99
N TYR A 66 -2.74 18.06 -4.32
CA TYR A 66 -4.05 17.85 -3.67
C TYR A 66 -4.05 18.05 -2.14
N GLN A 67 -3.24 18.99 -1.65
CA GLN A 67 -3.12 19.32 -0.23
C GLN A 67 -4.19 20.35 0.18
N SER A 68 -4.53 20.38 1.47
CA SER A 68 -5.49 21.35 2.02
C SER A 68 -4.74 22.59 2.49
N ILE A 69 -5.25 23.77 2.15
CA ILE A 69 -4.70 25.05 2.57
C ILE A 69 -5.10 25.31 4.02
N VAL A 70 -4.23 24.96 4.96
CA VAL A 70 -4.48 25.20 6.40
C VAL A 70 -3.21 25.62 7.14
N HIS A 71 -2.15 25.95 6.41
CA HIS A 71 -0.85 26.31 6.97
C HIS A 71 -0.78 27.81 7.26
N LYS A 72 0.13 28.20 8.16
CA LYS A 72 0.41 29.61 8.45
C LYS A 72 1.07 30.29 7.25
N VAL A 73 0.68 31.53 6.97
CA VAL A 73 0.99 32.23 5.70
C VAL A 73 2.15 33.23 5.83
N SER A 74 2.72 33.38 7.02
CA SER A 74 3.93 34.19 7.22
C SER A 74 5.14 33.64 6.44
N ASN A 75 5.98 34.54 5.90
CA ASN A 75 7.18 34.22 5.09
C ASN A 75 8.04 33.07 5.64
N HIS A 76 8.40 33.11 6.92
CA HIS A 76 9.26 32.09 7.53
C HIS A 76 8.62 30.69 7.51
N TYR A 77 7.34 30.61 7.86
CA TYR A 77 6.62 29.34 7.93
C TYR A 77 6.31 28.78 6.54
N LEU A 78 6.08 29.63 5.53
CA LEU A 78 5.95 29.19 4.14
C LEU A 78 7.25 28.58 3.60
N LEU A 79 8.40 29.16 3.94
CA LEU A 79 9.70 28.58 3.56
C LEU A 79 9.93 27.21 4.20
N VAL A 80 9.63 27.09 5.50
CA VAL A 80 9.73 25.81 6.23
C VAL A 80 8.73 24.80 5.67
N TYR A 81 7.51 25.21 5.37
CA TYR A 81 6.49 24.37 4.75
C TYR A 81 6.93 23.87 3.38
N ARG A 82 7.43 24.75 2.51
CA ARG A 82 7.92 24.37 1.18
C ARG A 82 9.10 23.42 1.24
N TRP A 83 10.05 23.65 2.15
CA TRP A 83 11.15 22.73 2.42
C TRP A 83 10.61 21.36 2.89
N PHE A 84 9.73 21.35 3.88
CA PHE A 84 9.11 20.15 4.43
C PHE A 84 8.31 19.35 3.41
N SER A 85 7.58 20.04 2.53
CA SER A 85 6.75 19.45 1.46
C SER A 85 7.57 18.97 0.25
N CYS A 86 8.87 19.26 0.21
CA CYS A 86 9.74 18.79 -0.87
C CYS A 86 9.76 17.26 -0.97
N SER A 87 9.79 16.76 -2.21
CA SER A 87 9.78 15.33 -2.53
C SER A 87 10.91 14.57 -1.84
N LEU A 88 12.09 15.18 -1.67
CA LEU A 88 13.23 14.58 -0.98
C LEU A 88 12.90 14.27 0.48
N ILE A 89 12.34 15.22 1.23
CA ILE A 89 12.04 15.06 2.66
C ILE A 89 10.89 14.08 2.85
N GLN A 90 9.86 14.15 2.00
CA GLN A 90 8.77 13.18 2.02
C GLN A 90 9.26 11.77 1.67
N ASN A 91 10.23 11.62 0.76
CA ASN A 91 10.89 10.34 0.48
C ASN A 91 11.71 9.85 1.68
N LEU A 92 12.50 10.72 2.31
CA LEU A 92 13.28 10.38 3.51
C LEU A 92 12.38 9.92 4.66
N HIS A 93 11.25 10.61 4.89
CA HIS A 93 10.27 10.19 5.87
C HIS A 93 9.67 8.82 5.54
N ARG A 94 9.32 8.55 4.28
CA ARG A 94 8.87 7.23 3.83
C ARG A 94 9.94 6.15 4.05
N VAL A 95 11.20 6.43 3.74
CA VAL A 95 12.31 5.50 3.99
C VAL A 95 12.49 5.24 5.48
N ALA A 96 12.43 6.28 6.33
CA ALA A 96 12.50 6.12 7.78
C ALA A 96 11.36 5.26 8.35
N LEU A 97 10.14 5.42 7.84
CA LEU A 97 9.00 4.54 8.17
C LEU A 97 9.26 3.10 7.76
N THR A 98 9.73 2.86 6.53
CA THR A 98 10.05 1.51 6.05
C THR A 98 11.14 0.87 6.90
N ILE A 99 12.22 1.60 7.21
CA ILE A 99 13.29 1.11 8.10
C ILE A 99 12.71 0.74 9.46
N ASN A 100 11.92 1.63 10.08
CA ASN A 100 11.36 1.40 11.41
C ASN A 100 10.45 0.15 11.47
N LEU A 101 9.63 -0.07 10.43
CA LEU A 101 8.79 -1.27 10.33
C LEU A 101 9.65 -2.53 10.10
N CYS A 102 10.63 -2.47 9.19
CA CYS A 102 11.52 -3.59 8.88
C CYS A 102 12.40 -4.03 10.05
N LEU A 103 12.66 -3.16 11.04
CA LEU A 103 13.43 -3.53 12.23
C LEU A 103 12.90 -4.79 12.93
N ALA A 104 11.60 -5.07 12.87
CA ALA A 104 11.01 -6.27 13.49
C ALA A 104 11.62 -7.59 12.98
N PHE A 105 12.13 -7.64 11.74
CA PHE A 105 12.81 -8.83 11.21
C PHE A 105 14.20 -9.07 11.80
N PHE A 106 14.89 -7.98 12.18
CA PHE A 106 16.28 -8.02 12.67
C PHE A 106 16.35 -8.06 14.20
N GLU A 107 15.36 -7.49 14.86
CA GLU A 107 15.25 -7.44 16.31
C GLU A 107 15.14 -8.84 16.92
N ARG A 108 15.59 -9.01 18.16
CA ARG A 108 15.38 -10.28 18.86
C ARG A 108 13.89 -10.51 19.14
N PRO A 109 13.36 -11.73 18.94
CA PRO A 109 13.97 -12.84 18.20
C PRO A 109 14.04 -12.55 16.68
N SER A 110 15.22 -12.75 16.08
CA SER A 110 15.42 -12.44 14.66
C SER A 110 14.75 -13.49 13.76
N SER A 111 14.22 -13.02 12.64
CA SER A 111 13.58 -13.88 11.62
C SER A 111 14.55 -14.48 10.61
N PHE A 112 15.85 -14.21 10.76
CA PHE A 112 16.89 -14.72 9.88
C PHE A 112 17.29 -16.14 10.30
N SER A 113 16.50 -17.11 9.83
CA SER A 113 16.80 -18.54 9.82
C SER A 113 16.32 -19.16 8.50
N ILE A 114 16.88 -20.32 8.13
CA ILE A 114 16.49 -21.03 6.89
C ILE A 114 15.09 -21.66 7.05
N THR A 115 14.80 -22.16 8.25
CA THR A 115 13.52 -22.77 8.62
C THR A 115 13.04 -22.20 9.95
N SER A 116 11.72 -22.17 10.14
CA SER A 116 11.06 -21.93 11.43
C SER A 116 10.70 -23.22 12.16
N ASP A 117 10.88 -24.38 11.52
CA ASP A 117 10.60 -25.68 12.12
C ASP A 117 11.45 -25.91 13.37
N VAL A 118 10.79 -26.17 14.49
CA VAL A 118 11.42 -26.41 15.80
C VAL A 118 12.33 -27.64 15.79
N ARG A 119 12.02 -28.65 14.97
CA ARG A 119 12.75 -29.92 14.91
C ARG A 119 14.18 -29.74 14.41
N ASP A 120 14.36 -28.88 13.39
CA ASP A 120 15.61 -28.69 12.67
C ASP A 120 16.11 -27.23 12.69
N ARG A 121 15.70 -26.44 13.70
CA ARG A 121 15.94 -24.99 13.73
C ARG A 121 17.44 -24.67 13.91
N PRO A 122 18.14 -24.08 12.93
CA PRO A 122 19.51 -23.61 13.13
C PRO A 122 19.53 -22.40 14.07
N ALA A 123 20.70 -22.13 14.68
CA ALA A 123 20.89 -20.94 15.49
C ALA A 123 20.59 -19.67 14.68
N ARG A 124 19.72 -18.81 15.21
CA ARG A 124 19.30 -17.57 14.54
C ARG A 124 20.46 -16.58 14.47
N ILE A 125 20.55 -15.83 13.37
CA ILE A 125 21.54 -14.76 13.25
C ILE A 125 21.17 -13.65 14.23
N VAL A 126 22.00 -13.41 15.24
CA VAL A 126 21.78 -12.36 16.23
C VAL A 126 22.53 -11.11 15.83
N PHE A 127 21.80 -10.05 15.52
CA PHE A 127 22.38 -8.75 15.22
C PHE A 127 22.82 -8.02 16.50
N PRO A 128 23.90 -7.21 16.44
CA PRO A 128 24.32 -6.40 17.57
C PRO A 128 23.20 -5.48 18.04
N TYR A 129 22.77 -5.65 19.30
CA TYR A 129 21.62 -4.92 19.84
C TYR A 129 21.80 -3.39 19.82
N VAL A 130 23.03 -2.93 20.08
CA VAL A 130 23.40 -1.50 20.03
C VAL A 130 23.15 -0.89 18.66
N LEU A 131 23.48 -1.61 17.57
CA LEU A 131 23.26 -1.12 16.21
C LEU A 131 21.77 -0.90 15.94
N LEU A 132 20.92 -1.88 16.31
CA LEU A 132 19.48 -1.78 16.12
C LEU A 132 18.86 -0.64 16.94
N MET A 133 19.34 -0.43 18.18
CA MET A 133 18.90 0.70 19.00
C MET A 133 19.31 2.06 18.42
N ILE A 134 20.51 2.17 17.83
CA ILE A 134 20.94 3.41 17.16
C ILE A 134 20.04 3.69 15.96
N ILE A 135 19.79 2.69 15.11
CA ILE A 135 18.89 2.84 13.95
C ILE A 135 17.48 3.23 14.42
N GLU A 136 16.94 2.56 15.43
CA GLU A 136 15.63 2.89 16.00
C GLU A 136 15.62 4.32 16.55
N GLY A 137 16.63 4.71 17.33
CA GLY A 137 16.75 6.06 17.91
C GLY A 137 16.77 7.15 16.86
N VAL A 138 17.56 6.98 15.78
CA VAL A 138 17.61 7.92 14.65
C VAL A 138 16.23 8.06 14.01
N THR A 139 15.51 6.96 13.79
CA THR A 139 14.15 7.02 13.22
C THR A 139 13.14 7.71 14.14
N LEU A 140 13.20 7.45 15.46
CA LEU A 140 12.29 8.07 16.43
C LEU A 140 12.55 9.58 16.60
N ILE A 141 13.83 9.99 16.65
CA ILE A 141 14.21 11.40 16.67
C ILE A 141 13.74 12.10 15.39
N TRP A 142 13.88 11.45 14.23
CA TRP A 142 13.34 11.97 12.97
C TRP A 142 11.82 12.16 13.03
N PHE A 143 11.06 11.19 13.55
CA PHE A 143 9.60 11.33 13.70
C PHE A 143 9.22 12.46 14.66
N PHE A 144 9.98 12.66 15.73
CA PHE A 144 9.77 13.77 16.66
C PHE A 144 10.04 15.13 16.01
N VAL A 145 11.15 15.28 15.27
CA VAL A 145 11.43 16.52 14.52
C VAL A 145 10.39 16.75 13.43
N TYR A 146 9.98 15.69 12.74
CA TYR A 146 8.96 15.74 11.69
C TYR A 146 7.59 16.19 12.23
N ILE A 147 7.15 15.69 13.39
CA ILE A 147 5.87 16.12 13.96
C ILE A 147 5.95 17.56 14.49
N CYS A 148 7.05 17.93 15.16
CA CYS A 148 7.23 19.27 15.69
C CYS A 148 7.24 20.34 14.58
N THR A 149 7.94 20.08 13.47
CA THR A 149 7.94 20.96 12.29
C THR A 149 6.54 21.06 11.67
N LYS A 150 5.82 19.94 11.54
CA LYS A 150 4.45 19.91 11.02
C LYS A 150 3.48 20.71 11.91
N ILE A 151 3.60 20.60 13.23
CA ILE A 151 2.81 21.39 14.21
C ILE A 151 3.16 22.88 14.10
N ALA A 152 4.44 23.22 13.95
CA ALA A 152 4.86 24.61 13.79
C ALA A 152 4.25 25.26 12.54
N CYS A 153 4.21 24.55 11.41
CA CYS A 153 3.64 25.04 10.15
C CYS A 153 2.10 25.15 10.14
N LEU A 154 1.38 24.19 10.74
CA LEU A 154 -0.09 24.17 10.77
C LEU A 154 -0.68 25.00 11.93
N GLY A 155 0.07 25.17 13.02
CA GLY A 155 -0.38 25.77 14.26
C GLY A 155 -0.95 24.76 15.26
N ILE A 156 -0.77 25.08 16.55
CA ILE A 156 -1.10 24.20 17.69
C ILE A 156 -2.61 23.98 17.82
N GLU A 157 -3.41 25.02 17.60
CA GLU A 157 -4.87 24.91 17.72
C GLU A 157 -5.46 23.94 16.69
N HIS A 158 -4.96 23.99 15.47
CA HIS A 158 -5.40 23.07 14.42
C HIS A 158 -4.92 21.64 14.68
N ALA A 159 -3.71 21.49 15.20
CA ALA A 159 -3.18 20.18 15.60
C ALA A 159 -4.02 19.51 16.70
N ARG A 160 -4.48 20.28 17.70
CA ARG A 160 -5.34 19.77 18.79
C ARG A 160 -6.72 19.28 18.32
N LYS A 161 -7.24 19.81 17.22
CA LYS A 161 -8.54 19.37 16.68
C LYS A 161 -8.47 18.02 15.95
N ARG A 162 -7.27 17.52 15.61
CA ARG A 162 -7.10 16.30 14.81
C ARG A 162 -6.59 15.13 15.66
N PHE A 163 -7.47 14.15 15.91
CA PHE A 163 -7.15 12.92 16.66
C PHE A 163 -5.83 12.26 16.25
N TRP A 164 -5.61 12.04 14.95
CA TRP A 164 -4.41 11.36 14.43
C TRP A 164 -3.10 12.09 14.76
N PHE A 165 -3.12 13.43 14.84
CA PHE A 165 -1.93 14.19 15.24
C PHE A 165 -1.60 13.98 16.71
N ILE A 166 -2.61 14.00 17.58
CA ILE A 166 -2.45 13.75 19.01
C ILE A 166 -1.95 12.32 19.24
N ALA A 167 -2.57 11.34 18.60
CA ALA A 167 -2.16 9.93 18.70
C ALA A 167 -0.69 9.75 18.27
N PHE A 168 -0.28 10.35 17.15
CA PHE A 168 1.10 10.28 16.66
C PHE A 168 2.10 10.95 17.61
N PHE A 169 1.76 12.11 18.19
CA PHE A 169 2.59 12.77 19.19
C PHE A 169 2.77 11.90 20.44
N ILE A 170 1.66 11.39 21.01
CA ILE A 170 1.68 10.55 22.21
C ILE A 170 2.50 9.29 21.97
N VAL A 171 2.27 8.59 20.85
CA VAL A 171 3.01 7.36 20.51
C VAL A 171 4.50 7.65 20.31
N THR A 172 4.86 8.77 19.68
CA THR A 172 6.27 9.16 19.49
C THR A 172 6.95 9.44 20.83
N VAL A 173 6.32 10.21 21.72
CA VAL A 173 6.84 10.52 23.05
C VAL A 173 6.97 9.24 23.88
N TYR A 174 5.94 8.39 23.90
CA TYR A 174 5.98 7.09 24.57
C TYR A 174 7.13 6.21 24.05
N SER A 175 7.30 6.13 22.73
CA SER A 175 8.35 5.33 22.10
C SER A 175 9.75 5.85 22.43
N LEU A 176 9.93 7.18 22.51
CA LEU A 176 11.19 7.80 22.93
C LEU A 176 11.49 7.53 24.41
N CYS A 177 10.50 7.61 25.29
CA CYS A 177 10.65 7.29 26.70
C CYS A 177 11.06 5.82 26.90
N GLU A 178 10.35 4.88 26.25
CA GLU A 178 10.68 3.46 26.32
C GLU A 178 12.07 3.18 25.73
N TRP A 179 12.43 3.82 24.61
CA TRP A 179 13.76 3.70 24.01
C TRP A 179 14.87 4.20 24.94
N PHE A 180 14.67 5.32 25.64
CA PHE A 180 15.63 5.83 26.62
C PHE A 180 15.80 4.89 27.82
N VAL A 181 14.70 4.32 28.32
CA VAL A 181 14.74 3.28 29.37
C VAL A 181 15.52 2.06 28.88
N MET A 182 15.30 1.63 27.64
CA MET A 182 16.02 0.49 27.07
C MET A 182 17.52 0.74 26.97
N ILE A 183 17.94 1.96 26.60
CA ILE A 183 19.37 2.36 26.61
C ILE A 183 19.99 2.25 28.00
N ALA A 184 19.27 2.68 29.04
CA ALA A 184 19.74 2.58 30.41
C ALA A 184 19.88 1.11 30.86
N VAL A 185 19.01 0.23 30.36
CA VAL A 185 18.92 -1.18 30.76
C VAL A 185 19.76 -2.12 29.88
N VAL A 186 20.34 -1.66 28.76
CA VAL A 186 21.18 -2.47 27.82
C VAL A 186 22.21 -3.32 28.54
N ARG A 187 22.85 -2.77 29.57
CA ARG A 187 23.92 -3.44 30.33
C ARG A 187 23.44 -4.72 31.02
N TYR A 188 22.14 -4.85 31.29
CA TYR A 188 21.54 -5.96 32.02
C TYR A 188 20.96 -7.06 31.12
N SER A 189 21.11 -6.98 29.79
CA SER A 189 20.56 -7.98 28.84
C SER A 189 19.08 -8.30 29.11
N TYR A 190 18.26 -7.27 29.31
CA TYR A 190 16.85 -7.42 29.66
C TYR A 190 16.01 -7.90 28.46
N ASP A 191 15.37 -9.05 28.61
CA ASP A 191 14.46 -9.67 27.63
C ASP A 191 12.98 -9.38 27.95
N GLY A 192 12.66 -8.17 28.44
CA GLY A 192 11.27 -7.83 28.75
C GLY A 192 10.43 -7.40 27.53
N ILE A 193 9.13 -7.26 27.80
CA ILE A 193 8.09 -6.92 26.82
C ILE A 193 8.34 -5.51 26.25
N ARG A 194 8.31 -5.37 24.92
CA ARG A 194 8.55 -4.09 24.22
C ARG A 194 7.27 -3.59 23.53
N LEU A 195 6.40 -2.95 24.31
CA LEU A 195 5.08 -2.51 23.85
C LEU A 195 5.16 -1.48 22.72
N ARG A 196 6.21 -0.66 22.63
CA ARG A 196 6.39 0.31 21.53
C ARG A 196 6.28 -0.29 20.13
N ARG A 197 6.64 -1.57 19.97
CA ARG A 197 6.63 -2.28 18.68
C ARG A 197 5.24 -2.38 18.09
N ILE A 198 4.25 -2.66 18.94
CA ILE A 198 2.85 -2.82 18.54
C ILE A 198 2.33 -1.53 17.89
N PHE A 199 2.84 -0.37 18.34
CA PHE A 199 2.39 0.94 17.87
C PHE A 199 3.11 1.46 16.61
N ARG A 200 4.20 0.82 16.14
CA ARG A 200 4.95 1.27 14.95
C ARG A 200 4.09 1.48 13.69
N PRO A 201 3.09 0.62 13.37
CA PRO A 201 2.22 0.84 12.23
C PRO A 201 1.41 2.15 12.29
N LEU A 202 1.17 2.71 13.48
CA LEU A 202 0.49 4.01 13.61
C LEU A 202 1.28 5.15 12.96
N PHE A 203 2.62 5.05 12.91
CA PHE A 203 3.44 6.02 12.20
C PHE A 203 3.17 5.99 10.67
N MET A 204 2.96 4.80 10.11
CA MET A 204 2.58 4.64 8.71
C MET A 204 1.15 5.11 8.45
N VAL A 205 0.22 4.82 9.35
CA VAL A 205 -1.17 5.31 9.24
C VAL A 205 -1.22 6.84 9.28
N GLU A 206 -0.44 7.51 10.15
CA GLU A 206 -0.43 8.97 10.21
C GLU A 206 0.02 9.60 8.89
N SER A 207 1.11 9.09 8.30
CA SER A 207 1.68 9.65 7.09
C SER A 207 0.77 9.47 5.86
N SER A 208 -0.07 8.42 5.83
CA SER A 208 -0.98 8.14 4.72
C SER A 208 -2.40 8.67 4.94
N GLN A 209 -2.78 9.71 4.18
CA GLN A 209 -4.15 10.24 4.20
C GLN A 209 -5.18 9.22 3.71
N LEU A 210 -4.81 8.36 2.76
CA LEU A 210 -5.69 7.34 2.21
C LEU A 210 -5.98 6.24 3.24
N MET A 211 -4.99 5.86 4.06
CA MET A 211 -5.18 4.88 5.15
C MET A 211 -6.09 5.44 6.25
N LYS A 212 -5.91 6.71 6.62
CA LYS A 212 -6.81 7.38 7.59
C LYS A 212 -8.25 7.44 7.11
N LYS A 213 -8.45 7.73 5.82
CA LYS A 213 -9.78 7.70 5.20
C LYS A 213 -10.37 6.29 5.19
N ALA A 214 -9.57 5.27 4.88
CA ALA A 214 -10.00 3.87 4.90
C ALA A 214 -10.43 3.43 6.31
N LEU A 215 -9.64 3.74 7.34
CA LEU A 215 -9.99 3.46 8.75
C LEU A 215 -11.23 4.24 9.19
N LYS A 216 -11.38 5.51 8.78
CA LYS A 216 -12.58 6.30 9.09
C LYS A 216 -13.83 5.73 8.41
N ALA A 217 -13.70 5.16 7.20
CA ALA A 217 -14.78 4.46 6.53
C ALA A 217 -15.20 3.20 7.30
N VAL A 218 -14.25 2.37 7.77
CA VAL A 218 -14.57 1.24 8.68
C VAL A 218 -15.27 1.73 9.93
N GLN A 219 -14.74 2.79 10.57
CA GLN A 219 -15.26 3.31 11.82
C GLN A 219 -16.70 3.82 11.69
N LYS A 220 -17.03 4.44 10.55
CA LYS A 220 -18.37 5.01 10.30
C LYS A 220 -19.47 3.95 10.42
N ASP A 221 -19.23 2.76 9.88
CA ASP A 221 -20.21 1.68 9.84
C ASP A 221 -19.94 0.57 10.88
N LEU A 222 -18.99 0.80 11.79
CA LEU A 222 -18.57 -0.14 12.83
C LEU A 222 -19.72 -0.60 13.72
N VAL A 223 -20.64 0.31 14.08
CA VAL A 223 -21.81 -0.02 14.93
C VAL A 223 -22.71 -1.05 14.23
N THR A 224 -22.97 -0.88 12.95
CA THR A 224 -23.78 -1.81 12.15
C THR A 224 -23.06 -3.16 12.00
N ILE A 225 -21.75 -3.14 11.75
CA ILE A 225 -20.93 -4.36 11.66
C ILE A 225 -20.97 -5.13 12.99
N ILE A 226 -20.80 -4.45 14.12
CA ILE A 226 -20.88 -5.05 15.46
C ILE A 226 -22.26 -5.66 15.69
N ALA A 227 -23.35 -4.99 15.28
CA ALA A 227 -24.69 -5.55 15.40
C ALA A 227 -24.87 -6.85 14.60
N CYS A 228 -24.33 -6.93 13.38
CA CYS A 228 -24.36 -8.16 12.58
C CYS A 228 -23.51 -9.28 13.19
N VAL A 229 -22.32 -8.96 13.72
CA VAL A 229 -21.48 -9.94 14.43
C VAL A 229 -22.17 -10.42 15.71
N ALA A 230 -22.84 -9.53 16.45
CA ALA A 230 -23.61 -9.90 17.63
C ALA A 230 -24.77 -10.85 17.27
N MET A 231 -25.43 -10.63 16.13
CA MET A 231 -26.45 -11.55 15.61
C MET A 231 -25.86 -12.92 15.26
N ALA A 232 -24.66 -12.99 14.66
CA ALA A 232 -23.96 -14.24 14.40
C ALA A 232 -23.61 -14.99 15.70
N LEU A 233 -23.09 -14.28 16.70
CA LEU A 233 -22.78 -14.86 18.01
C LEU A 233 -24.04 -15.35 18.74
N ALA A 234 -25.15 -14.63 18.64
CA ALA A 234 -26.44 -15.05 19.19
C ALA A 234 -26.97 -16.32 18.51
N HIS A 235 -26.85 -16.43 17.18
CA HIS A 235 -27.17 -17.64 16.42
C HIS A 235 -26.32 -18.83 16.90
N ILE A 236 -25.00 -18.66 17.02
CA ILE A 236 -24.10 -19.71 17.51
C ILE A 236 -24.48 -20.12 18.94
N LEU A 237 -24.73 -19.17 19.84
CA LEU A 237 -25.09 -19.44 21.22
C LEU A 237 -26.42 -20.20 21.34
N PHE A 238 -27.44 -19.78 20.58
CA PHE A 238 -28.75 -20.45 20.55
C PHE A 238 -28.62 -21.91 20.09
N PHE A 239 -27.93 -22.15 18.98
CA PHE A 239 -27.71 -23.50 18.47
C PHE A 239 -26.79 -24.33 19.37
N ALA A 240 -25.83 -23.72 20.09
CA ALA A 240 -24.98 -24.42 21.04
C ALA A 240 -25.80 -24.96 22.22
N ILE A 241 -26.69 -24.13 22.77
CA ILE A 241 -27.60 -24.56 23.84
C ILE A 241 -28.54 -25.66 23.33
N MET A 242 -29.11 -25.50 22.14
CA MET A 242 -29.96 -26.52 21.52
C MET A 242 -29.21 -27.84 21.25
N ALA A 243 -27.94 -27.78 20.82
CA ALA A 243 -27.10 -28.96 20.60
C ALA A 243 -26.87 -29.75 21.88
N MET A 244 -26.59 -29.08 23.00
CA MET A 244 -26.40 -29.75 24.29
C MET A 244 -27.68 -30.46 24.78
N PHE A 245 -28.86 -29.92 24.45
CA PHE A 245 -30.14 -30.56 24.76
C PHE A 245 -30.45 -31.73 23.83
N LEU A 246 -30.19 -31.58 22.53
CA LEU A 246 -30.49 -32.60 21.51
C LEU A 246 -29.49 -33.77 21.55
N PHE A 247 -28.23 -33.49 21.89
CA PHE A 247 -27.14 -34.44 21.99
C PHE A 247 -26.59 -34.45 23.42
N PRO A 248 -27.34 -35.00 24.39
CA PRO A 248 -26.90 -35.03 25.78
C PRO A 248 -25.64 -35.89 25.93
N ARG A 249 -24.81 -35.52 26.89
CA ARG A 249 -23.60 -36.27 27.24
C ARG A 249 -23.99 -37.67 27.75
N SER A 250 -23.47 -38.72 27.10
CA SER A 250 -23.60 -40.10 27.58
C SER A 250 -22.37 -40.47 28.40
N GLU A 251 -22.58 -40.94 29.64
CA GLU A 251 -21.50 -41.42 30.50
C GLU A 251 -20.97 -42.80 30.07
N THR A 252 -21.78 -43.60 29.38
CA THR A 252 -21.44 -44.97 28.97
C THR A 252 -20.77 -45.05 27.60
N GLN A 253 -21.05 -44.09 26.70
CA GLN A 253 -20.50 -44.08 25.34
C GLN A 253 -19.64 -42.83 25.10
N LYS A 254 -18.31 -43.02 25.16
CA LYS A 254 -17.33 -41.95 24.95
C LYS A 254 -17.37 -41.34 23.54
N ASP A 255 -17.78 -42.13 22.55
CA ASP A 255 -17.83 -41.69 21.14
C ASP A 255 -19.15 -41.00 20.75
N SER A 256 -20.07 -40.82 21.72
CA SER A 256 -21.34 -40.13 21.46
C SER A 256 -21.11 -38.65 21.15
N GLN A 257 -21.96 -38.08 20.28
CA GLN A 257 -21.89 -36.68 19.85
C GLN A 257 -21.77 -35.69 21.03
N GLY A 258 -22.58 -35.88 22.06
CA GLY A 258 -22.61 -35.05 23.26
C GLY A 258 -21.34 -35.13 24.11
N SER A 259 -20.61 -36.25 24.03
CA SER A 259 -19.36 -36.44 24.78
C SER A 259 -18.15 -35.88 24.01
N THR A 260 -18.15 -35.95 22.68
CA THR A 260 -17.01 -35.52 21.84
C THR A 260 -17.01 -34.02 21.54
N TYR A 261 -18.14 -33.46 21.09
CA TYR A 261 -18.21 -32.09 20.58
C TYR A 261 -19.05 -31.15 21.45
N PHE A 262 -20.15 -31.63 22.05
CA PHE A 262 -21.12 -30.80 22.77
C PHE A 262 -21.14 -31.04 24.28
N SER A 263 -19.96 -31.29 24.87
CA SER A 263 -19.84 -31.71 26.27
C SER A 263 -20.00 -30.58 27.28
N SER A 264 -19.69 -29.34 26.89
CA SER A 264 -19.85 -28.14 27.68
C SER A 264 -20.34 -26.98 26.81
N LEU A 265 -20.92 -25.94 27.43
CA LEU A 265 -21.36 -24.75 26.69
C LEU A 265 -20.21 -24.11 25.90
N HIS A 266 -19.05 -24.01 26.52
CA HIS A 266 -17.84 -23.48 25.90
C HIS A 266 -17.43 -24.29 24.67
N ASP A 267 -17.30 -25.61 24.84
CA ASP A 267 -16.85 -26.49 23.75
C ASP A 267 -17.90 -26.55 22.63
N SER A 268 -19.19 -26.47 22.97
CA SER A 268 -20.29 -26.40 22.00
C SER A 268 -20.26 -25.10 21.19
N VAL A 269 -20.07 -23.97 21.85
CA VAL A 269 -19.92 -22.66 21.19
C VAL A 269 -18.70 -22.67 20.28
N PHE A 270 -17.57 -23.20 20.75
CA PHE A 270 -16.35 -23.29 19.94
C PHE A 270 -16.54 -24.18 18.71
N GLN A 271 -17.10 -25.39 18.86
CA GLN A 271 -17.31 -26.30 17.73
C GLN A 271 -18.29 -25.75 16.70
N LEU A 272 -19.35 -25.06 17.14
CA LEU A 272 -20.28 -24.38 16.24
C LEU A 272 -19.69 -23.11 15.63
N LEU A 273 -18.78 -22.41 16.30
CA LEU A 273 -18.02 -21.31 15.70
C LEU A 273 -17.10 -21.82 14.58
N VAL A 274 -16.45 -22.96 14.78
CA VAL A 274 -15.64 -23.61 13.74
C VAL A 274 -16.53 -24.12 12.59
N LEU A 275 -17.75 -24.60 12.88
CA LEU A 275 -18.72 -24.99 11.86
C LEU A 275 -19.30 -23.79 11.10
N TYR A 276 -19.50 -22.65 11.78
CA TYR A 276 -19.90 -21.40 11.16
C TYR A 276 -18.88 -20.96 10.09
N SER A 277 -17.61 -21.31 10.30
CA SER A 277 -16.52 -21.11 9.35
C SER A 277 -16.30 -22.30 8.39
N THR A 278 -17.11 -23.35 8.46
CA THR A 278 -17.04 -24.62 7.69
C THR A 278 -15.76 -25.45 7.86
N ALA A 279 -14.93 -25.15 8.85
CA ALA A 279 -13.60 -25.76 8.93
C ALA A 279 -13.59 -27.18 9.51
N ASN A 280 -14.66 -27.61 10.19
CA ASN A 280 -14.84 -28.94 10.76
C ASN A 280 -16.05 -29.68 10.14
N ASN A 281 -16.49 -29.29 8.94
CA ASN A 281 -17.49 -30.01 8.16
C ASN A 281 -16.76 -31.03 7.24
N PRO A 282 -17.07 -32.34 7.27
CA PRO A 282 -18.20 -33.01 7.93
C PRO A 282 -17.95 -33.52 9.36
N ASP A 283 -16.74 -33.44 9.89
CA ASP A 283 -16.31 -34.11 11.12
C ASP A 283 -17.21 -33.89 12.33
N VAL A 284 -17.72 -32.67 12.52
CA VAL A 284 -18.56 -32.31 13.66
C VAL A 284 -19.94 -32.97 13.63
N MET A 285 -20.46 -33.41 12.47
CA MET A 285 -21.79 -34.03 12.39
C MET A 285 -21.76 -35.56 12.31
N MET A 286 -20.59 -36.15 12.07
CA MET A 286 -20.47 -37.58 11.75
C MET A 286 -21.02 -38.50 12.86
N PRO A 287 -20.72 -38.31 14.16
CA PRO A 287 -21.28 -39.18 15.20
C PRO A 287 -22.81 -39.11 15.24
N ALA A 288 -23.39 -37.90 15.28
CA ALA A 288 -24.85 -37.72 15.28
C ALA A 288 -25.53 -38.28 14.01
N TYR A 289 -24.90 -38.13 12.84
CA TYR A 289 -25.44 -38.64 11.58
C TYR A 289 -25.41 -40.16 11.49
N SER A 290 -24.40 -40.78 12.12
CA SER A 290 -24.27 -42.24 12.19
C SER A 290 -25.33 -42.85 13.12
N ASP A 291 -25.70 -42.13 14.18
CA ASP A 291 -26.78 -42.53 15.10
C ASP A 291 -28.17 -42.42 14.44
N ASN A 292 -28.48 -41.26 13.84
CA ASN A 292 -29.75 -41.03 13.15
C ASN A 292 -29.57 -40.06 11.98
N ARG A 293 -30.01 -40.49 10.79
CA ARG A 293 -29.97 -39.68 9.56
C ARG A 293 -30.67 -38.32 9.70
N LEU A 294 -31.72 -38.23 10.52
CA LEU A 294 -32.46 -36.97 10.74
C LEU A 294 -31.66 -35.90 11.48
N ASN A 295 -30.61 -36.28 12.23
CA ASN A 295 -29.77 -35.33 12.94
C ASN A 295 -29.01 -34.38 12.00
N VAL A 296 -28.85 -34.74 10.71
CA VAL A 296 -28.28 -33.84 9.70
C VAL A 296 -29.07 -32.55 9.55
N LEU A 297 -30.40 -32.58 9.80
CA LEU A 297 -31.26 -31.41 9.67
C LEU A 297 -30.83 -30.28 10.63
N PHE A 298 -30.38 -30.62 11.84
CA PHE A 298 -29.85 -29.65 12.80
C PHE A 298 -28.67 -28.86 12.19
N PHE A 299 -27.68 -29.56 11.65
CA PHE A 299 -26.48 -28.96 11.08
C PHE A 299 -26.77 -28.20 9.78
N LEU A 300 -27.67 -28.74 8.94
CA LEU A 300 -28.08 -28.10 7.70
C LEU A 300 -28.81 -26.78 7.94
N VAL A 301 -29.74 -26.74 8.90
CA VAL A 301 -30.42 -25.49 9.29
C VAL A 301 -29.42 -24.48 9.87
N PHE A 302 -28.50 -24.94 10.73
CA PHE A 302 -27.45 -24.08 11.27
C PHE A 302 -26.59 -23.44 10.17
N VAL A 303 -26.14 -24.24 9.19
CA VAL A 303 -25.31 -23.78 8.06
C VAL A 303 -26.09 -22.85 7.15
N ILE A 304 -27.35 -23.14 6.83
CA ILE A 304 -28.15 -22.28 5.95
C ILE A 304 -28.35 -20.89 6.56
N ILE A 305 -28.74 -20.83 7.82
CA ILE A 305 -28.97 -19.56 8.52
C ILE A 305 -27.63 -18.84 8.74
N GLY A 306 -26.62 -19.53 9.27
CA GLY A 306 -25.34 -18.92 9.60
C GLY A 306 -24.57 -18.43 8.38
N ILE A 307 -24.38 -19.29 7.38
CA ILE A 307 -23.49 -19.01 6.26
C ILE A 307 -24.23 -18.28 5.15
N TYR A 308 -25.32 -18.84 4.64
CA TYR A 308 -25.98 -18.25 3.47
C TYR A 308 -26.75 -16.98 3.82
N TRP A 309 -27.22 -16.84 5.05
CA TRP A 309 -27.97 -15.65 5.46
C TRP A 309 -27.11 -14.66 6.24
N ILE A 310 -26.59 -15.04 7.41
CA ILE A 310 -25.87 -14.10 8.30
C ILE A 310 -24.52 -13.67 7.71
N GLN A 311 -23.68 -14.60 7.24
CA GLN A 311 -22.37 -14.26 6.67
C GLN A 311 -22.50 -13.37 5.43
N ASN A 312 -23.41 -13.69 4.51
CA ASN A 312 -23.68 -12.85 3.33
C ASN A 312 -24.28 -11.48 3.69
N LEU A 313 -25.08 -11.39 4.77
CA LEU A 313 -25.56 -10.11 5.29
C LEU A 313 -24.39 -9.25 5.80
N ILE A 314 -23.45 -9.84 6.56
CA ILE A 314 -22.25 -9.14 7.02
C ILE A 314 -21.46 -8.60 5.81
N THR A 315 -21.25 -9.44 4.79
CA THR A 315 -20.59 -9.02 3.55
C THR A 315 -21.32 -7.86 2.87
N ALA A 316 -22.66 -7.89 2.79
CA ALA A 316 -23.45 -6.82 2.21
C ALA A 316 -23.37 -5.50 3.00
N VAL A 317 -23.38 -5.57 4.33
CA VAL A 317 -23.23 -4.39 5.21
C VAL A 317 -21.85 -3.77 5.06
N VAL A 318 -20.79 -4.58 5.05
CA VAL A 318 -19.42 -4.12 4.81
C VAL A 318 -19.28 -3.55 3.39
N TYR A 319 -19.89 -4.17 2.39
CA TYR A 319 -19.90 -3.68 1.01
C TYR A 319 -20.53 -2.27 0.93
N ARG A 320 -21.68 -2.08 1.58
CA ARG A 320 -22.36 -0.78 1.63
C ARG A 320 -21.48 0.31 2.24
N ALA A 321 -20.68 -0.01 3.26
CA ALA A 321 -19.79 0.93 3.92
C ALA A 321 -18.69 1.47 3.00
N PHE A 322 -18.19 0.62 2.09
CA PHE A 322 -17.07 0.93 1.20
C PHE A 322 -17.47 1.36 -0.21
N ARG A 323 -18.73 1.15 -0.61
CA ARG A 323 -19.24 1.55 -1.92
C ARG A 323 -19.13 3.07 -2.13
N GLY A 324 -18.54 3.49 -3.26
CA GLY A 324 -18.37 4.90 -3.59
C GLY A 324 -17.27 5.60 -2.78
N TYR A 325 -16.48 4.86 -2.01
CA TYR A 325 -15.32 5.40 -1.28
C TYR A 325 -14.32 6.05 -2.23
N PHE A 326 -13.98 5.39 -3.34
CA PHE A 326 -13.02 5.91 -4.30
C PHE A 326 -13.55 7.19 -4.98
N LEU A 327 -14.81 7.18 -5.42
CA LEU A 327 -15.46 8.35 -6.00
C LEU A 327 -15.42 9.54 -5.05
N ASN A 328 -15.89 9.37 -3.81
CA ASN A 328 -15.88 10.42 -2.79
C ASN A 328 -14.45 10.89 -2.47
N SER A 329 -13.47 9.98 -2.47
CA SER A 329 -12.07 10.35 -2.25
C SER A 329 -11.52 11.23 -3.38
N ILE A 330 -11.86 10.91 -4.64
CA ILE A 330 -11.48 11.68 -5.83
C ILE A 330 -12.17 13.04 -5.85
N ILE A 331 -13.48 13.10 -5.62
CA ILE A 331 -14.25 14.36 -5.55
C ILE A 331 -13.63 15.30 -4.50
N ASN A 332 -13.36 14.78 -3.30
CA ASN A 332 -12.70 15.55 -2.25
C ASN A 332 -11.26 15.94 -2.60
N SER A 333 -10.57 15.21 -3.48
CA SER A 333 -9.26 15.59 -3.99
C SER A 333 -9.36 16.76 -4.94
N GLN A 334 -10.29 16.67 -5.89
CA GLN A 334 -10.55 17.72 -6.86
C GLN A 334 -11.04 19.01 -6.20
N LEU A 335 -11.91 18.91 -5.20
CA LEU A 335 -12.33 20.06 -4.41
C LEU A 335 -11.14 20.80 -3.78
N ARG A 336 -10.21 20.08 -3.13
CA ARG A 336 -9.00 20.70 -2.55
C ARG A 336 -8.15 21.41 -3.60
N ARG A 337 -8.01 20.81 -4.79
CA ARG A 337 -7.29 21.43 -5.91
C ARG A 337 -7.98 22.72 -6.37
N ARG A 338 -9.30 22.70 -6.59
CA ARG A 338 -10.06 23.88 -7.03
C ARG A 338 -9.99 25.02 -6.02
N VAL A 339 -10.10 24.73 -4.73
CA VAL A 339 -9.94 25.71 -3.65
C VAL A 339 -8.52 26.30 -3.66
N ALA A 340 -7.48 25.48 -3.85
CA ALA A 340 -6.10 25.94 -3.92
C ALA A 340 -5.79 26.79 -5.15
N VAL A 341 -6.35 26.45 -6.31
CA VAL A 341 -6.29 27.29 -7.52
C VAL A 341 -6.97 28.64 -7.27
N LYS A 342 -8.17 28.66 -6.67
CA LYS A 342 -8.86 29.91 -6.33
C LYS A 342 -8.07 30.76 -5.35
N ALA A 343 -7.54 30.17 -4.28
CA ALA A 343 -6.71 30.87 -3.29
C ALA A 343 -5.44 31.47 -3.90
N SER A 344 -4.80 30.75 -4.84
CA SER A 344 -3.63 31.25 -5.58
C SER A 344 -3.97 32.52 -6.37
N PHE A 345 -5.11 32.53 -7.07
CA PHE A 345 -5.56 33.70 -7.83
C PHE A 345 -5.90 34.88 -6.92
N GLU A 346 -6.68 34.66 -5.85
CA GLU A 346 -7.04 35.72 -4.89
C GLU A 346 -5.83 36.31 -4.17
N ALA A 347 -4.80 35.49 -3.88
CA ALA A 347 -3.55 35.98 -3.30
C ALA A 347 -2.85 36.99 -4.22
N LEU A 348 -2.83 36.73 -5.54
CA LEU A 348 -2.26 37.66 -6.53
C LEU A 348 -3.11 38.92 -6.67
N LYS A 349 -4.44 38.78 -6.73
CA LYS A 349 -5.39 39.89 -6.80
C LYS A 349 -5.24 40.87 -5.63
N LYS A 350 -5.08 40.36 -4.41
CA LYS A 350 -4.93 41.18 -3.19
C LYS A 350 -3.79 42.20 -3.28
N GLN A 351 -2.69 41.85 -3.95
CA GLN A 351 -1.56 42.78 -4.06
C GLN A 351 -1.82 43.88 -5.08
N ILE A 352 -2.53 43.58 -6.17
CA ILE A 352 -2.96 44.58 -7.16
C ILE A 352 -3.89 45.60 -6.48
N PHE A 353 -4.83 45.14 -5.66
CA PHE A 353 -5.72 46.01 -4.89
C PHE A 353 -4.96 46.97 -3.94
N ASN A 354 -3.87 46.52 -3.34
CA ASN A 354 -3.06 47.37 -2.47
C ASN A 354 -2.19 48.40 -3.24
N GLN A 355 -1.94 48.17 -4.54
CA GLN A 355 -1.10 49.03 -5.39
C GLN A 355 -1.93 50.00 -6.24
N ALA A 356 -3.10 49.60 -6.72
CA ALA A 356 -4.02 50.43 -7.49
C ALA A 356 -4.97 51.17 -6.54
N SER A 357 -4.94 52.50 -6.57
CA SER A 357 -5.93 53.32 -5.86
C SER A 357 -7.32 53.11 -6.49
N ASN A 358 -8.22 52.44 -5.75
CA ASN A 358 -9.68 52.38 -5.94
C ASN A 358 -10.28 51.75 -7.22
N GLU A 359 -9.51 51.22 -8.18
CA GLU A 359 -10.08 50.39 -9.25
C GLU A 359 -9.97 48.89 -8.92
N ILE A 360 -11.12 48.23 -8.80
CA ILE A 360 -11.23 46.78 -8.66
C ILE A 360 -10.89 46.16 -10.02
N SER A 361 -9.60 46.00 -10.32
CA SER A 361 -9.19 45.14 -11.42
C SER A 361 -9.32 43.69 -10.98
N ASP A 362 -10.29 42.98 -11.55
CA ASP A 362 -10.44 41.52 -11.38
C ASP A 362 -9.37 40.71 -12.15
N ARG A 363 -8.39 41.40 -12.76
CA ARG A 363 -7.43 40.84 -13.70
C ARG A 363 -6.01 40.79 -13.15
N VAL A 364 -5.32 39.68 -13.40
CA VAL A 364 -3.91 39.48 -13.01
C VAL A 364 -3.01 39.43 -14.26
N PRO A 365 -1.87 40.15 -14.31
CA PRO A 365 -0.96 40.11 -15.45
C PRO A 365 -0.40 38.71 -15.75
N ILE A 366 -0.36 38.33 -17.03
CA ILE A 366 0.12 37.00 -17.46
C ILE A 366 1.60 36.78 -17.12
N SER A 367 2.42 37.83 -17.18
CA SER A 367 3.86 37.75 -16.84
C SER A 367 4.08 37.25 -15.41
N ILE A 368 3.26 37.69 -14.46
CA ILE A 368 3.33 37.29 -13.06
C ILE A 368 2.88 35.85 -12.88
N VAL A 369 1.82 35.45 -13.58
CA VAL A 369 1.33 34.07 -13.56
C VAL A 369 2.38 33.10 -14.10
N GLN A 370 3.08 33.47 -15.18
CA GLN A 370 4.21 32.69 -15.72
C GLN A 370 5.34 32.55 -14.69
N ILE A 371 5.66 33.61 -13.93
CA ILE A 371 6.67 33.54 -12.86
C ILE A 371 6.24 32.58 -11.76
N VAL A 372 4.98 32.63 -11.33
CA VAL A 372 4.43 31.72 -10.31
C VAL A 372 4.48 30.26 -10.79
N VAL A 373 4.08 30.00 -12.04
CA VAL A 373 4.11 28.66 -12.66
C VAL A 373 5.54 28.13 -12.79
N ASN A 374 6.48 28.94 -13.27
CA ASN A 374 7.88 28.55 -13.42
C ASN A 374 8.59 28.32 -12.08
N THR A 375 8.13 29.00 -11.03
CA THR A 375 8.67 28.87 -9.68
C THR A 375 8.07 27.66 -8.96
N ALA A 376 6.83 27.28 -9.28
CA ALA A 376 6.13 26.18 -8.64
C ALA A 376 6.79 24.82 -8.96
N SER A 377 6.93 23.97 -7.94
CA SER A 377 7.41 22.61 -8.10
C SER A 377 6.33 21.74 -8.76
N MET A 378 6.29 21.75 -10.09
CA MET A 378 5.39 20.94 -10.91
C MET A 378 6.14 20.15 -11.97
N GLY A 379 5.49 19.12 -12.54
CA GLY A 379 6.08 18.32 -13.62
C GLY A 379 6.39 19.19 -14.84
N LYS A 380 7.56 19.02 -15.45
CA LYS A 380 8.02 19.83 -16.60
C LYS A 380 6.95 19.93 -17.69
N TRP A 381 6.34 18.80 -18.06
CA TRP A 381 5.26 18.77 -19.06
C TRP A 381 4.08 19.69 -18.72
N HIS A 382 3.63 19.69 -17.46
CA HIS A 382 2.52 20.55 -17.03
C HIS A 382 2.92 22.02 -17.06
N SER A 383 4.13 22.34 -16.59
CA SER A 383 4.67 23.71 -16.64
C SER A 383 4.77 24.20 -18.08
N ASP A 384 5.37 23.41 -18.97
CA ASP A 384 5.58 23.76 -20.38
C ASP A 384 4.25 23.97 -21.10
N ARG A 385 3.26 23.09 -20.86
CA ARG A 385 1.95 23.18 -21.50
C ARG A 385 1.12 24.36 -20.99
N ILE A 386 1.18 24.66 -19.70
CA ILE A 386 0.53 25.84 -19.11
C ILE A 386 1.20 27.11 -19.64
N ASN A 387 2.53 27.16 -19.68
CA ASN A 387 3.27 28.30 -20.22
C ASN A 387 2.98 28.53 -21.71
N GLN A 388 2.87 27.45 -22.49
CA GLN A 388 2.45 27.54 -23.89
C GLN A 388 1.08 28.20 -24.01
N ARG A 389 0.08 27.73 -23.25
CA ARG A 389 -1.28 28.28 -23.29
C ARG A 389 -1.33 29.74 -22.79
N LEU A 390 -0.54 30.08 -21.77
CA LEU A 390 -0.39 31.45 -21.29
C LEU A 390 0.27 32.36 -22.34
N SER A 391 1.26 31.86 -23.08
CA SER A 391 1.91 32.62 -24.15
C SER A 391 0.98 32.87 -25.34
N GLU A 392 0.12 31.92 -25.67
CA GLU A 392 -0.93 32.09 -26.70
C GLU A 392 -1.91 33.19 -26.30
N LEU A 393 -2.39 33.18 -25.05
CA LEU A 393 -3.32 34.19 -24.54
C LEU A 393 -2.69 35.58 -24.41
N LYS A 394 -1.37 35.65 -24.20
CA LYS A 394 -0.63 36.92 -24.15
C LYS A 394 -0.68 37.69 -25.48
N PHE A 395 -0.92 37.01 -26.60
CA PHE A 395 -1.13 37.69 -27.89
C PHE A 395 -2.50 38.39 -27.97
N GLU A 396 -3.47 38.01 -27.13
CA GLU A 396 -4.83 38.55 -27.14
C GLU A 396 -5.07 39.54 -25.99
N THR A 397 -4.53 39.27 -24.80
CA THR A 397 -4.74 40.06 -23.57
C THR A 397 -3.51 40.01 -22.67
N ASP A 398 -3.13 41.13 -22.04
CA ASP A 398 -1.99 41.19 -21.11
C ASP A 398 -2.33 40.67 -19.69
N ALA A 399 -3.62 40.56 -19.36
CA ALA A 399 -4.10 40.15 -18.04
C ALA A 399 -5.29 39.17 -18.13
N ILE A 400 -5.41 38.29 -17.14
CA ILE A 400 -6.37 37.18 -17.11
C ILE A 400 -7.39 37.30 -15.98
N ASP A 401 -8.64 36.93 -16.28
CA ASP A 401 -9.74 36.78 -15.32
C ASP A 401 -9.68 35.39 -14.63
N PHE A 402 -10.42 35.22 -13.53
CA PHE A 402 -10.43 33.94 -12.78
C PHE A 402 -10.92 32.77 -13.63
N ASP A 403 -11.94 32.96 -14.48
CA ASP A 403 -12.48 31.87 -15.29
C ASP A 403 -11.45 31.36 -16.31
N GLN A 404 -10.72 32.28 -16.94
CA GLN A 404 -9.61 31.94 -17.83
C GLN A 404 -8.48 31.25 -17.07
N TYR A 405 -8.11 31.75 -15.88
CA TYR A 405 -7.11 31.11 -15.03
C TYR A 405 -7.50 29.69 -14.63
N SER A 406 -8.75 29.50 -14.18
CA SER A 406 -9.30 28.20 -13.78
C SER A 406 -9.29 27.21 -14.96
N GLN A 407 -9.70 27.65 -16.15
CA GLN A 407 -9.67 26.83 -17.37
C GLN A 407 -8.25 26.40 -17.75
N ILE A 408 -7.25 27.27 -17.63
CA ILE A 408 -5.85 26.91 -17.88
C ILE A 408 -5.39 25.88 -16.84
N MET A 409 -5.78 26.05 -15.57
CA MET A 409 -5.42 25.13 -14.49
C MET A 409 -6.14 23.77 -14.58
N LEU A 410 -7.17 23.61 -15.43
CA LEU A 410 -7.72 22.29 -15.79
C LEU A 410 -6.69 21.40 -16.51
N LEU A 411 -5.66 21.97 -17.14
CA LEU A 411 -4.57 21.20 -17.75
C LEU A 411 -3.83 20.34 -16.72
N LEU A 412 -3.90 20.67 -15.43
CA LEU A 412 -3.36 19.86 -14.33
C LEU A 412 -4.09 18.52 -14.14
N ASP A 413 -5.31 18.38 -14.67
CA ASP A 413 -6.08 17.12 -14.62
C ASP A 413 -5.67 16.15 -15.72
N LEU A 414 -4.93 16.61 -16.74
CA LEU A 414 -4.46 15.77 -17.84
C LEU A 414 -3.27 14.91 -17.42
N ASN A 415 -3.29 13.65 -17.83
CA ASN A 415 -2.18 12.73 -17.66
C ASN A 415 -1.25 12.80 -18.89
N PRO A 416 0.00 13.25 -18.75
CA PRO A 416 0.94 13.37 -19.88
C PRO A 416 1.15 12.04 -20.61
N LYS A 417 1.06 10.91 -19.89
CA LYS A 417 1.25 9.57 -20.48
C LYS A 417 0.13 9.16 -21.44
N LEU A 418 -1.06 9.74 -21.30
CA LEU A 418 -2.22 9.46 -22.16
C LEU A 418 -2.33 10.48 -23.30
N VAL A 419 -1.88 11.72 -23.08
CA VAL A 419 -1.93 12.81 -24.07
C VAL A 419 -0.76 12.78 -25.05
N MET A 420 0.34 12.09 -24.72
CA MET A 420 1.32 11.67 -25.72
C MET A 420 0.70 10.59 -26.61
N GLU A 421 -0.28 11.00 -27.42
CA GLU A 421 -0.70 10.25 -28.59
C GLU A 421 0.55 9.96 -29.40
N ILE A 422 0.79 8.69 -29.68
CA ILE A 422 1.99 8.27 -30.37
C ILE A 422 1.82 8.72 -31.82
N GLU A 423 2.27 9.93 -32.15
CA GLU A 423 2.51 10.31 -33.52
C GLU A 423 3.57 9.34 -34.06
N PHE A 424 3.07 8.34 -34.78
CA PHE A 424 3.91 7.44 -35.55
C PHE A 424 4.40 8.23 -36.76
N GLU A 425 5.71 8.21 -37.01
CA GLU A 425 6.27 8.65 -38.29
C GLU A 425 5.41 8.05 -39.41
N THR A 426 4.92 8.92 -40.31
CA THR A 426 4.23 8.52 -41.53
C THR A 426 5.16 7.57 -42.29
N LEU A 427 4.72 6.32 -42.48
CA LEU A 427 5.49 5.34 -43.24
C LEU A 427 5.66 5.82 -44.68
N GLY A 428 6.91 5.97 -45.14
CA GLY A 428 7.22 6.15 -46.55
C GLY A 428 7.13 4.83 -47.35
N GLU A 429 7.46 4.89 -48.64
CA GLU A 429 7.41 3.71 -49.53
C GLU A 429 8.68 2.83 -49.47
N ASN A 430 9.67 3.21 -48.66
CA ASN A 430 10.97 2.54 -48.60
C ASN A 430 10.90 1.14 -47.96
N LEU A 431 11.86 0.26 -48.28
CA LEU A 431 11.99 -1.08 -47.69
C LEU A 431 12.02 -1.05 -46.15
N ILE A 432 12.64 -0.02 -45.56
CA ILE A 432 12.69 0.20 -44.11
C ILE A 432 11.30 0.39 -43.53
N ASP A 433 10.45 1.17 -44.21
CA ASP A 433 9.09 1.44 -43.76
C ASP A 433 8.22 0.19 -43.88
N ARG A 434 8.38 -0.61 -44.96
CA ARG A 434 7.73 -1.93 -45.06
C ARG A 434 8.11 -2.86 -43.90
N CYS A 435 9.38 -2.88 -43.49
CA CYS A 435 9.82 -3.69 -42.34
C CYS A 435 9.26 -3.15 -41.01
N LYS A 436 9.18 -1.82 -40.84
CA LYS A 436 8.48 -1.20 -39.70
C LYS A 436 6.99 -1.56 -39.70
N ALA A 437 6.34 -1.64 -40.86
CA ALA A 437 4.93 -2.03 -41.00
C ALA A 437 4.69 -3.47 -40.55
N VAL A 438 5.59 -4.40 -40.91
CA VAL A 438 5.52 -5.80 -40.48
C VAL A 438 5.55 -5.91 -38.95
N GLY A 439 6.49 -5.22 -38.31
CA GLY A 439 6.61 -5.22 -36.84
C GLY A 439 5.43 -4.58 -36.10
N ARG A 440 4.62 -3.76 -36.79
CA ARG A 440 3.38 -3.15 -36.26
C ARG A 440 2.12 -3.92 -36.61
N SER A 441 2.24 -4.99 -37.42
CA SER A 441 1.08 -5.72 -37.91
C SER A 441 0.44 -6.61 -36.83
N LYS A 442 -0.90 -6.69 -36.81
CA LYS A 442 -1.63 -7.61 -35.91
C LYS A 442 -1.28 -9.08 -36.14
N ILE A 443 -0.84 -9.42 -37.36
CA ILE A 443 -0.40 -10.77 -37.72
C ILE A 443 0.90 -11.11 -36.98
N PHE A 444 1.86 -10.18 -36.92
CA PHE A 444 3.11 -10.38 -36.19
C PHE A 444 2.87 -10.63 -34.69
N ASP A 445 1.96 -9.88 -34.07
CA ASP A 445 1.53 -10.11 -32.69
C ASP A 445 0.84 -11.47 -32.48
N SER A 446 0.04 -11.89 -33.46
CA SER A 446 -0.63 -13.21 -33.43
C SER A 446 0.37 -14.36 -33.54
N ILE A 447 1.42 -14.22 -34.36
CA ILE A 447 2.51 -15.20 -34.47
C ILE A 447 3.31 -15.27 -33.17
N GLY A 448 3.66 -14.12 -32.57
CA GLY A 448 4.36 -14.09 -31.29
C GLY A 448 3.55 -14.77 -30.17
N THR A 449 2.23 -14.61 -30.21
CA THR A 449 1.29 -15.27 -29.29
C THR A 449 1.25 -16.80 -29.51
N LEU A 450 1.19 -17.26 -30.76
CA LEU A 450 1.25 -18.69 -31.10
C LEU A 450 2.57 -19.32 -30.62
N PHE A 451 3.69 -18.66 -30.84
CA PHE A 451 4.99 -19.16 -30.41
C PHE A 451 5.15 -19.16 -28.88
N ALA A 452 4.50 -18.24 -28.18
CA ALA A 452 4.41 -18.29 -26.72
C ALA A 452 3.63 -19.53 -26.25
N LEU A 453 2.54 -19.90 -26.92
CA LEU A 453 1.82 -21.14 -26.63
C LEU A 453 2.67 -22.38 -26.88
N LEU A 454 3.34 -22.45 -28.04
CA LEU A 454 4.22 -23.57 -28.38
C LEU A 454 5.34 -23.74 -27.36
N THR A 455 5.92 -22.63 -26.90
CA THR A 455 6.94 -22.63 -25.83
C THR A 455 6.42 -23.30 -24.56
N VAL A 456 5.20 -22.95 -24.13
CA VAL A 456 4.60 -23.51 -22.91
C VAL A 456 4.31 -24.99 -23.08
N VAL A 457 3.81 -25.41 -24.25
CA VAL A 457 3.56 -26.82 -24.56
C VAL A 457 4.87 -27.61 -24.51
N PHE A 458 5.91 -27.16 -25.20
CA PHE A 458 7.23 -27.82 -25.20
C PHE A 458 7.85 -27.86 -23.80
N THR A 459 7.77 -26.76 -23.04
CA THR A 459 8.26 -26.72 -21.65
C THR A 459 7.48 -27.69 -20.76
N THR A 460 6.16 -27.80 -20.93
CA THR A 460 5.33 -28.74 -20.15
C THR A 460 5.67 -30.19 -20.48
N ILE A 461 5.90 -30.51 -21.76
CA ILE A 461 6.33 -31.84 -22.19
C ILE A 461 7.73 -32.15 -21.65
N GLU A 462 8.65 -31.17 -21.68
CA GLU A 462 10.00 -31.31 -21.12
C GLU A 462 9.97 -31.61 -19.61
N VAL A 463 9.20 -30.82 -18.85
CA VAL A 463 9.04 -31.00 -17.39
C VAL A 463 8.35 -32.32 -17.07
N SER A 464 7.29 -32.67 -17.79
CA SER A 464 6.54 -33.92 -17.60
C SER A 464 7.41 -35.15 -17.87
N ASN A 465 8.10 -35.20 -19.01
CA ASN A 465 8.99 -36.31 -19.35
C ASN A 465 10.12 -36.49 -18.33
N ARG A 466 10.65 -35.38 -17.79
CA ARG A 466 11.69 -35.38 -16.75
C ARG A 466 11.20 -35.85 -15.39
N HIS A 467 9.94 -35.58 -15.04
CA HIS A 467 9.38 -36.06 -13.78
C HIS A 467 9.04 -37.56 -13.84
N LEU A 468 8.57 -38.05 -14.99
CA LEU A 468 8.16 -39.44 -15.20
C LEU A 468 9.32 -40.42 -15.37
N HIS A 469 10.45 -40.00 -15.96
CA HIS A 469 11.58 -40.90 -16.26
C HIS A 469 12.81 -40.49 -15.44
N SER A 470 13.05 -41.19 -14.32
CA SER A 470 14.26 -41.03 -13.50
C SER A 470 15.53 -41.60 -14.15
N GLU A 471 15.40 -42.38 -15.24
CA GLU A 471 16.53 -42.95 -15.96
C GLU A 471 17.19 -41.95 -16.91
N TYR A 472 18.33 -41.41 -16.46
CA TYR A 472 19.14 -40.38 -17.13
C TYR A 472 19.44 -40.66 -18.62
N LYS A 473 19.64 -41.93 -19.00
CA LYS A 473 20.14 -42.31 -20.34
C LYS A 473 19.08 -42.27 -21.44
N ASN A 474 17.83 -42.64 -21.13
CA ASN A 474 16.69 -42.53 -22.04
C ASN A 474 16.11 -41.09 -22.07
N LEU A 475 16.39 -40.32 -21.02
CA LEU A 475 15.96 -38.93 -20.86
C LEU A 475 16.71 -37.97 -21.79
N VAL A 476 18.02 -38.12 -21.96
CA VAL A 476 18.83 -37.22 -22.81
C VAL A 476 18.41 -37.29 -24.27
N ASN A 477 18.23 -38.49 -24.84
CA ASN A 477 17.86 -38.63 -26.27
C ASN A 477 16.44 -38.12 -26.58
N ARG A 478 15.51 -38.19 -25.63
CA ARG A 478 14.13 -37.68 -25.81
C ARG A 478 13.98 -36.19 -25.52
N THR A 479 14.82 -35.62 -24.65
CA THR A 479 14.72 -34.21 -24.26
C THR A 479 15.57 -33.27 -25.12
N LEU A 480 16.60 -33.78 -25.82
CA LEU A 480 17.43 -32.99 -26.74
C LEU A 480 16.65 -32.24 -27.85
N PRO A 481 15.73 -32.86 -28.61
CA PRO A 481 15.00 -32.15 -29.66
C PRO A 481 14.05 -31.08 -29.10
N ILE A 482 13.47 -31.34 -27.91
CA ILE A 482 12.58 -30.38 -27.23
C ILE A 482 13.39 -29.19 -26.72
N ALA A 483 14.58 -29.44 -26.16
CA ALA A 483 15.49 -28.39 -25.73
C ALA A 483 15.92 -27.50 -26.91
N PHE A 484 16.24 -28.09 -28.07
CA PHE A 484 16.58 -27.33 -29.28
C PHE A 484 15.41 -26.46 -29.78
N ALA A 485 14.18 -26.99 -29.74
CA ALA A 485 12.98 -26.23 -30.07
C ALA A 485 12.79 -25.04 -29.10
N ASN A 486 13.00 -25.24 -27.80
CA ASN A 486 12.92 -24.17 -26.81
C ASN A 486 13.98 -23.07 -27.03
N VAL A 487 15.23 -23.44 -27.35
CA VAL A 487 16.27 -22.45 -27.70
C VAL A 487 15.90 -21.66 -28.96
N SER A 488 15.40 -22.36 -29.98
CA SER A 488 14.97 -21.72 -31.24
C SER A 488 13.86 -20.69 -31.02
N LEU A 489 12.88 -21.04 -30.18
CA LEU A 489 11.82 -20.12 -29.77
C LEU A 489 12.38 -18.94 -28.97
N MET A 490 13.37 -19.14 -28.09
CA MET A 490 14.00 -18.02 -27.36
C MET A 490 14.70 -17.02 -28.26
N ILE A 491 15.41 -17.51 -29.27
CA ILE A 491 16.01 -16.65 -30.30
C ILE A 491 14.92 -15.83 -31.00
N TYR A 492 13.79 -16.45 -31.33
CA TYR A 492 12.65 -15.72 -31.91
C TYR A 492 12.14 -14.60 -30.99
N PHE A 493 12.02 -14.81 -29.67
CA PHE A 493 11.52 -13.75 -28.79
C PHE A 493 12.49 -12.58 -28.63
N VAL A 494 13.79 -12.86 -28.59
CA VAL A 494 14.79 -11.79 -28.63
C VAL A 494 14.66 -11.01 -29.94
N PHE A 495 14.49 -11.70 -31.06
CA PHE A 495 14.23 -11.08 -32.37
C PHE A 495 12.93 -10.27 -32.39
N GLU A 496 11.83 -10.80 -31.84
CA GLU A 496 10.53 -10.11 -31.74
C GLU A 496 10.67 -8.76 -31.04
N ILE A 497 11.38 -8.73 -29.91
CA ILE A 497 11.58 -7.52 -29.11
C ILE A 497 12.47 -6.52 -29.84
N ILE A 498 13.54 -6.97 -30.50
CA ILE A 498 14.40 -6.09 -31.31
C ILE A 498 13.60 -5.47 -32.46
N MET A 499 12.81 -6.28 -33.17
CA MET A 499 11.97 -5.81 -34.28
C MET A 499 10.91 -4.81 -33.81
N LYS A 500 10.26 -5.05 -32.67
CA LYS A 500 9.27 -4.11 -32.09
C LYS A 500 9.92 -2.83 -31.57
N ALA A 501 11.06 -2.93 -30.90
CA ALA A 501 11.81 -1.75 -30.47
C ALA A 501 12.26 -0.90 -31.67
N TRP A 502 12.65 -1.53 -32.77
CA TRP A 502 13.01 -0.82 -34.00
C TRP A 502 11.80 -0.24 -34.75
N SER A 503 10.67 -0.95 -34.79
CA SER A 503 9.46 -0.50 -35.49
C SER A 503 8.74 0.67 -34.80
N PHE A 504 8.68 0.66 -33.47
CA PHE A 504 8.02 1.70 -32.67
C PHE A 504 8.99 2.81 -32.22
N GLY A 505 10.29 2.56 -32.27
CA GLY A 505 11.34 3.37 -31.67
C GLY A 505 11.62 2.90 -30.23
N PRO A 506 12.88 2.68 -29.83
CA PRO A 506 13.22 2.00 -28.57
C PRO A 506 12.67 2.77 -27.37
N ASP A 507 12.81 4.09 -27.42
CA ASP A 507 12.30 5.02 -26.42
C ASP A 507 10.80 4.99 -26.25
N LYS A 508 10.04 4.85 -27.35
CA LYS A 508 8.57 4.83 -27.33
C LYS A 508 8.08 3.46 -26.86
N TYR A 509 8.68 2.38 -27.37
CA TYR A 509 8.33 1.00 -27.05
C TYR A 509 8.51 0.67 -25.55
N PHE A 510 9.66 1.00 -24.96
CA PHE A 510 9.92 0.71 -23.55
C PHE A 510 9.19 1.67 -22.59
N ARG A 511 8.84 2.89 -23.04
CA ARG A 511 8.03 3.82 -22.24
C ARG A 511 6.54 3.48 -22.24
N ALA A 512 6.03 2.82 -23.28
CA ALA A 512 4.62 2.46 -23.40
C ALA A 512 4.17 1.47 -22.30
N SER A 513 4.99 0.46 -21.98
CA SER A 513 4.69 -0.48 -20.89
C SER A 513 5.96 -1.04 -20.28
N THR A 514 6.02 -1.04 -18.94
CA THR A 514 7.11 -1.69 -18.18
C THR A 514 7.13 -3.21 -18.36
N ALA A 515 6.03 -3.81 -18.81
CA ALA A 515 5.97 -5.24 -19.12
C ALA A 515 6.93 -5.62 -20.25
N HIS A 516 7.10 -4.76 -21.27
CA HIS A 516 8.02 -5.02 -22.38
C HIS A 516 9.49 -5.09 -21.94
N ILE A 517 9.86 -4.32 -20.91
CA ILE A 517 11.21 -4.36 -20.31
C ILE A 517 11.42 -5.69 -19.58
N LEU A 518 10.44 -6.09 -18.76
CA LEU A 518 10.48 -7.37 -18.03
C LEU A 518 10.52 -8.57 -19.00
N GLU A 519 9.71 -8.54 -20.05
CA GLU A 519 9.71 -9.58 -21.08
C GLU A 519 11.06 -9.69 -21.79
N GLY A 520 11.70 -8.55 -22.10
CA GLY A 520 13.06 -8.51 -22.65
C GLY A 520 14.09 -9.09 -21.70
N ALA A 521 14.07 -8.67 -20.44
CA ALA A 521 14.98 -9.18 -19.42
C ALA A 521 14.84 -10.70 -19.22
N VAL A 522 13.61 -11.21 -19.15
CA VAL A 522 13.33 -12.64 -19.04
C VAL A 522 13.80 -13.39 -20.29
N ALA A 523 13.51 -12.89 -21.49
CA ALA A 523 13.93 -13.53 -22.73
C ALA A 523 15.46 -13.65 -22.83
N VAL A 524 16.19 -12.59 -22.53
CA VAL A 524 17.66 -12.56 -22.57
C VAL A 524 18.26 -13.45 -21.49
N THR A 525 17.77 -13.37 -20.26
CA THR A 525 18.26 -14.20 -19.15
C THR A 525 18.07 -15.68 -19.44
N CYS A 526 16.88 -16.06 -19.92
CA CYS A 526 16.62 -17.44 -20.29
C CYS A 526 17.47 -17.92 -21.47
N LEU A 527 17.71 -17.08 -22.49
CA LEU A 527 18.59 -17.42 -23.60
C LEU A 527 20.02 -17.68 -23.13
N ILE A 528 20.55 -16.82 -22.24
CA ILE A 528 21.90 -16.98 -21.66
C ILE A 528 22.00 -18.30 -20.89
N VAL A 529 21.01 -18.63 -20.06
CA VAL A 529 21.01 -19.88 -19.29
C VAL A 529 20.95 -21.10 -20.22
N HIS A 530 20.11 -21.09 -21.25
CA HIS A 530 20.02 -22.22 -22.19
C HIS A 530 21.28 -22.36 -23.06
N MET A 531 21.85 -21.25 -23.54
CA MET A 531 23.09 -21.25 -24.31
C MET A 531 24.30 -21.64 -23.46
N GLY A 532 24.35 -21.24 -22.19
CA GLY A 532 25.43 -21.65 -21.27
C GLY A 532 25.42 -23.15 -20.98
N ILE A 533 24.26 -23.80 -21.06
CA ILE A 533 24.08 -25.23 -20.76
C ILE A 533 24.25 -26.08 -22.02
N HIS A 534 23.71 -25.66 -23.16
CA HIS A 534 23.72 -26.42 -24.40
C HIS A 534 24.82 -26.00 -25.39
N GLY A 535 25.41 -24.81 -25.22
CA GLY A 535 26.34 -24.20 -26.16
C GLY A 535 27.82 -24.38 -25.83
N SER A 536 28.19 -25.07 -24.74
CA SER A 536 29.59 -25.42 -24.48
C SER A 536 29.90 -26.80 -25.10
N PRO A 537 30.89 -26.92 -26.01
CA PRO A 537 31.52 -28.20 -26.34
C PRO A 537 32.49 -28.67 -25.22
N ILE A 538 32.60 -27.92 -24.11
CA ILE A 538 33.66 -28.05 -23.10
C ILE A 538 33.26 -28.91 -21.91
N VAL A 539 31.97 -29.16 -21.68
CA VAL A 539 31.56 -30.20 -20.72
C VAL A 539 31.42 -31.53 -21.46
N SER A 540 32.58 -32.07 -21.84
CA SER A 540 32.70 -33.49 -22.15
C SER A 540 32.22 -34.26 -20.91
N LEU A 541 31.13 -34.99 -21.09
CA LEU A 541 30.39 -35.79 -20.10
C LEU A 541 31.21 -36.94 -19.50
N LYS A 542 32.34 -36.65 -18.83
CA LYS A 542 33.12 -37.72 -18.18
C LYS A 542 33.75 -37.44 -16.82
N GLU A 543 33.81 -36.20 -16.32
CA GLU A 543 34.59 -35.93 -15.08
C GLU A 543 33.96 -34.96 -14.04
N LEU A 544 32.66 -34.66 -14.12
CA LEU A 544 31.96 -33.88 -13.07
C LEU A 544 31.07 -34.74 -12.17
N ASP A 545 31.54 -35.95 -11.86
CA ASP A 545 31.09 -36.75 -10.70
C ASP A 545 31.82 -36.35 -9.40
N LEU A 546 32.56 -35.24 -9.42
CA LEU A 546 33.30 -34.75 -8.27
C LEU A 546 32.52 -33.65 -7.55
N THR A 547 32.01 -34.03 -6.38
CA THR A 547 31.53 -33.21 -5.27
C THR A 547 30.10 -32.66 -5.40
N GLN A 548 29.17 -33.56 -5.11
CA GLN A 548 27.88 -33.32 -4.45
C GLN A 548 28.07 -32.67 -3.05
N LYS A 549 28.85 -31.58 -2.96
CA LYS A 549 28.98 -30.76 -1.74
C LYS A 549 29.22 -29.30 -2.13
N GLN A 550 28.19 -28.51 -1.87
CA GLN A 550 28.27 -27.07 -1.57
C GLN A 550 28.73 -26.13 -2.69
N ILE A 551 27.86 -25.90 -3.70
CA ILE A 551 27.67 -24.54 -4.23
C ILE A 551 26.19 -24.19 -3.97
N PRO A 552 25.85 -23.31 -3.01
CA PRO A 552 24.49 -23.27 -2.46
C PRO A 552 23.48 -22.43 -3.23
N PHE A 553 23.83 -21.81 -4.37
CA PHE A 553 23.00 -20.71 -4.89
C PHE A 553 22.27 -20.95 -6.21
N LEU A 554 22.59 -22.00 -6.98
CA LEU A 554 21.74 -22.54 -8.03
C LEU A 554 22.47 -23.76 -8.62
N THR A 555 21.95 -24.97 -8.42
CA THR A 555 22.42 -26.06 -9.27
C THR A 555 22.06 -25.72 -10.73
N LEU A 556 22.90 -26.10 -11.70
CA LEU A 556 22.65 -25.85 -13.13
C LEU A 556 21.26 -26.36 -13.56
N TRP A 557 20.76 -27.37 -12.85
CA TRP A 557 19.41 -27.92 -12.96
C TRP A 557 18.30 -27.03 -12.37
N GLU A 558 18.51 -26.44 -11.19
CA GLU A 558 17.61 -25.42 -10.61
C GLU A 558 17.52 -24.17 -11.48
N ALA A 559 18.62 -23.82 -12.17
CA ALA A 559 18.62 -22.72 -13.15
C ALA A 559 17.69 -23.00 -14.34
N ILE A 560 17.73 -24.23 -14.90
CA ILE A 560 16.81 -24.66 -15.96
C ILE A 560 15.37 -24.65 -15.46
N LYS A 561 15.10 -25.20 -14.28
CA LYS A 561 13.75 -25.19 -13.68
C LYS A 561 13.23 -23.77 -13.53
N THR A 562 14.05 -22.86 -13.02
CA THR A 562 13.69 -21.45 -12.83
C THR A 562 13.42 -20.76 -14.17
N CYS A 563 14.25 -21.00 -15.19
CA CYS A 563 14.01 -20.47 -16.54
C CYS A 563 12.73 -21.03 -17.18
N ASN A 564 12.47 -22.32 -17.01
CA ASN A 564 11.25 -22.98 -17.49
C ASN A 564 10.00 -22.41 -16.79
N MET A 565 10.07 -22.08 -15.50
CA MET A 565 8.99 -21.36 -14.79
C MET A 565 8.79 -19.94 -15.34
N LEU A 566 9.86 -19.23 -15.66
CA LEU A 566 9.80 -17.89 -16.28
C LEU A 566 9.22 -17.93 -17.70
N PHE A 567 9.26 -19.07 -18.42
CA PHE A 567 8.55 -19.21 -19.69
C PHE A 567 7.04 -19.27 -19.55
N ILE A 568 6.54 -19.91 -18.48
CA ILE A 568 5.10 -19.97 -18.18
C ILE A 568 4.53 -18.56 -17.98
N TYR A 569 5.33 -17.62 -17.45
CA TYR A 569 4.93 -16.21 -17.31
C TYR A 569 4.48 -15.58 -18.63
N ARG A 570 4.95 -16.06 -19.79
CA ARG A 570 4.52 -15.53 -21.09
C ARG A 570 3.05 -15.82 -21.42
N LEU A 571 2.41 -16.76 -20.73
CA LEU A 571 0.96 -16.94 -20.82
C LEU A 571 0.18 -15.67 -20.43
N VAL A 572 0.79 -14.75 -19.67
CA VAL A 572 0.20 -13.45 -19.34
C VAL A 572 -0.14 -12.65 -20.61
N ARG A 573 0.54 -12.87 -21.75
CA ARG A 573 0.21 -12.24 -23.04
C ARG A 573 -1.17 -12.65 -23.58
N PHE A 574 -1.67 -13.83 -23.20
CA PHE A 574 -3.02 -14.27 -23.59
C PHE A 574 -4.13 -13.57 -22.80
N LEU A 575 -3.84 -13.11 -21.59
CA LEU A 575 -4.83 -12.48 -20.71
C LEU A 575 -5.52 -11.26 -21.35
N PRO A 576 -4.81 -10.31 -21.99
CA PRO A 576 -5.46 -9.17 -22.64
C PRO A 576 -6.10 -9.48 -24.02
N ALA A 577 -6.07 -10.73 -24.51
CA ALA A 577 -6.56 -11.07 -25.85
C ALA A 577 -8.08 -10.93 -26.02
N SER A 578 -8.86 -11.09 -24.93
CA SER A 578 -10.31 -10.87 -24.95
C SER A 578 -10.71 -9.60 -24.18
N LYS A 579 -11.74 -8.88 -24.66
CA LYS A 579 -12.24 -7.66 -24.00
C LYS A 579 -12.63 -7.91 -22.54
N ASN A 580 -13.30 -9.03 -22.26
CA ASN A 580 -13.76 -9.37 -20.90
C ASN A 580 -12.59 -9.69 -19.95
N ILE A 581 -11.64 -10.54 -20.37
CA ILE A 581 -10.49 -10.88 -19.52
C ILE A 581 -9.59 -9.66 -19.33
N ARG A 582 -9.44 -8.81 -20.35
CA ARG A 582 -8.71 -7.53 -20.25
C ARG A 582 -9.30 -6.62 -19.17
N ILE A 583 -10.64 -6.53 -19.06
CA ILE A 583 -11.30 -5.77 -17.99
C ILE A 583 -10.99 -6.39 -16.62
N VAL A 584 -11.06 -7.71 -16.49
CA VAL A 584 -10.76 -8.42 -15.23
C VAL A 584 -9.30 -8.20 -14.81
N VAL A 585 -8.35 -8.45 -15.69
CA VAL A 585 -6.91 -8.29 -15.43
C VAL A 585 -6.58 -6.85 -15.10
N GLY A 586 -7.15 -5.91 -15.87
CA GLY A 586 -7.01 -4.49 -15.58
C GLY A 586 -7.58 -4.14 -14.20
N THR A 587 -8.70 -4.74 -13.79
CA THR A 587 -9.30 -4.52 -12.45
C THR A 587 -8.33 -4.97 -11.37
N VAL A 588 -7.74 -6.16 -11.49
CA VAL A 588 -6.75 -6.71 -10.54
C VAL A 588 -5.50 -5.82 -10.45
N ILE A 589 -4.95 -5.39 -11.59
CA ILE A 589 -3.77 -4.51 -11.62
C ILE A 589 -4.06 -3.16 -10.94
N ASP A 590 -5.22 -2.57 -11.23
CA ASP A 590 -5.62 -1.30 -10.62
C ASP A 590 -5.96 -1.45 -9.14
N GLU A 591 -6.45 -2.59 -8.71
CA GLU A 591 -6.62 -2.91 -7.29
C GLU A 591 -5.27 -2.96 -6.58
N ILE A 592 -4.24 -3.60 -7.15
CA ILE A 592 -2.90 -3.64 -6.55
C ILE A 592 -2.30 -2.24 -6.52
N ARG A 593 -2.41 -1.47 -7.62
CA ARG A 593 -1.81 -0.14 -7.73
C ARG A 593 -2.49 0.89 -6.82
N ASN A 594 -3.81 0.82 -6.69
CA ASN A 594 -4.59 1.85 -6.00
C ASN A 594 -5.12 1.41 -4.63
N GLY A 595 -5.19 0.11 -4.38
CA GLY A 595 -5.57 -0.50 -3.10
C GLY A 595 -4.47 -0.45 -2.05
N GLY A 596 -3.30 0.12 -2.35
CA GLY A 596 -2.16 0.19 -1.42
C GLY A 596 -2.50 0.79 -0.05
N ALA A 597 -3.47 1.70 0.04
CA ALA A 597 -3.96 2.19 1.32
C ALA A 597 -4.67 1.10 2.15
N PHE A 598 -5.50 0.27 1.52
CA PHE A 598 -6.21 -0.82 2.18
C PHE A 598 -5.29 -1.96 2.57
N PHE A 599 -4.42 -2.38 1.65
CA PHE A 599 -3.35 -3.33 1.97
C PHE A 599 -2.44 -2.80 3.08
N GLY A 600 -2.18 -1.49 3.12
CA GLY A 600 -1.48 -0.84 4.23
C GLY A 600 -2.22 -0.93 5.58
N VAL A 601 -3.55 -0.77 5.59
CA VAL A 601 -4.36 -0.99 6.81
C VAL A 601 -4.29 -2.45 7.25
N LEU A 602 -4.49 -3.39 6.32
CA LEU A 602 -4.41 -4.83 6.60
C LEU A 602 -3.02 -5.21 7.14
N PHE A 603 -1.96 -4.73 6.49
CA PHE A 603 -0.57 -4.90 6.95
C PHE A 603 -0.36 -4.33 8.36
N SER A 604 -0.99 -3.21 8.70
CA SER A 604 -0.89 -2.63 10.04
C SER A 604 -1.49 -3.54 11.11
N PHE A 605 -2.61 -4.20 10.80
CA PHE A 605 -3.20 -5.21 11.69
C PHE A 605 -2.32 -6.44 11.80
N TYR A 606 -1.82 -6.99 10.68
CA TYR A 606 -0.87 -8.10 10.67
C TYR A 606 0.34 -7.80 11.55
N TYR A 607 0.97 -6.63 11.38
CA TYR A 607 2.14 -6.23 12.15
C TYR A 607 1.85 -6.20 13.66
N ALA A 608 0.78 -5.51 14.07
CA ALA A 608 0.42 -5.39 15.48
C ALA A 608 0.08 -6.75 16.10
N TYR A 609 -0.67 -7.60 15.39
CA TYR A 609 -1.02 -8.95 15.85
C TYR A 609 0.19 -9.88 15.87
N SER A 610 1.09 -9.83 14.89
CA SER A 610 2.32 -10.63 14.91
C SER A 610 3.16 -10.32 16.13
N ILE A 611 3.38 -9.03 16.44
CA ILE A 611 4.12 -8.64 17.65
C ILE A 611 3.38 -9.09 18.92
N LEU A 612 2.07 -8.90 18.99
CA LEU A 612 1.28 -9.37 20.14
C LEU A 612 1.39 -10.89 20.32
N GLY A 613 1.28 -11.66 19.23
CA GLY A 613 1.43 -13.11 19.23
C GLY A 613 2.82 -13.56 19.65
N MET A 614 3.88 -12.85 19.25
CA MET A 614 5.24 -13.11 19.72
C MET A 614 5.37 -12.88 21.24
N GLU A 615 4.78 -11.83 21.78
CA GLU A 615 4.85 -11.58 23.23
C GLU A 615 4.00 -12.57 24.04
N LEU A 616 2.92 -13.13 23.45
CA LEU A 616 2.02 -14.07 24.12
C LEU A 616 2.44 -15.55 23.98
N PHE A 617 2.99 -15.96 22.83
CA PHE A 617 3.13 -17.37 22.45
C PHE A 617 4.57 -17.79 22.09
N ARG A 618 5.57 -16.95 22.36
CA ARG A 618 6.98 -17.32 22.13
C ARG A 618 7.36 -18.56 22.94
N GLY A 619 7.94 -19.56 22.27
CA GLY A 619 8.33 -20.84 22.85
C GLY A 619 7.17 -21.80 23.12
N ALA A 620 5.93 -21.44 22.76
CA ALA A 620 4.77 -22.31 22.97
C ALA A 620 4.89 -23.62 22.17
N VAL A 621 5.29 -23.54 20.89
CA VAL A 621 5.49 -24.72 20.03
C VAL A 621 6.67 -25.56 20.51
N ASP A 622 7.75 -24.93 20.98
CA ASP A 622 8.89 -25.61 21.60
C ASP A 622 8.44 -26.47 22.81
N ASN A 623 7.58 -25.92 23.68
CA ASN A 623 7.01 -26.64 24.82
C ASN A 623 6.12 -27.82 24.40
N LEU A 624 5.34 -27.64 23.32
CA LEU A 624 4.49 -28.69 22.76
C LEU A 624 5.34 -29.88 22.28
N TYR A 625 6.39 -29.59 21.52
CA TYR A 625 7.32 -30.60 21.00
C TYR A 625 8.04 -31.36 22.14
N MET A 626 8.52 -30.64 23.15
CA MET A 626 9.16 -31.26 24.32
C MET A 626 8.22 -32.20 25.09
N ARG A 627 6.92 -31.87 25.15
CA ARG A 627 5.92 -32.73 25.79
C ARG A 627 5.61 -33.97 24.96
N GLN A 628 5.60 -33.86 23.62
CA GLN A 628 5.36 -34.98 22.71
C GLN A 628 6.40 -36.09 22.86
N ASN A 629 7.69 -35.77 23.00
CA ASN A 629 8.76 -36.77 23.19
C ASN A 629 8.55 -37.67 24.42
N ASN A 630 7.64 -37.31 25.33
CA ASN A 630 7.31 -38.12 26.51
C ASN A 630 6.09 -39.04 26.30
N THR A 631 5.44 -39.02 25.13
CA THR A 631 4.22 -39.79 24.83
C THR A 631 4.30 -40.45 23.44
N ASP A 632 4.38 -41.79 23.40
CA ASP A 632 4.60 -42.57 22.16
C ASP A 632 3.37 -42.67 21.23
N ALA A 633 2.18 -42.27 21.67
CA ALA A 633 0.94 -42.38 20.88
C ALA A 633 0.41 -41.01 20.48
N MET A 634 0.50 -40.71 19.19
CA MET A 634 -0.02 -39.50 18.59
C MET A 634 -1.47 -39.68 18.14
N ILE A 635 -2.36 -38.78 18.57
CA ILE A 635 -3.76 -38.79 18.14
C ILE A 635 -3.85 -38.19 16.73
N CYS A 636 -4.53 -38.88 15.80
CA CYS A 636 -4.76 -38.38 14.45
C CYS A 636 -5.55 -37.07 14.45
N GLY A 637 -5.24 -36.16 13.51
CA GLY A 637 -5.90 -34.86 13.38
C GLY A 637 -5.41 -33.78 14.34
N THR A 638 -4.33 -34.04 15.09
CA THR A 638 -3.73 -33.06 16.00
C THR A 638 -2.65 -32.23 15.31
N TYR A 639 -2.30 -31.08 15.93
CA TYR A 639 -1.28 -30.15 15.43
C TYR A 639 0.06 -30.85 15.19
N GLU A 640 0.41 -31.74 16.11
CA GLU A 640 1.63 -32.52 16.10
C GLU A 640 1.61 -33.51 14.91
N GLN A 641 0.46 -34.15 14.66
CA GLN A 641 0.32 -35.22 13.66
C GLN A 641 0.33 -34.71 12.24
N LEU A 642 -0.14 -33.48 12.06
CA LEU A 642 -0.13 -32.78 10.78
C LEU A 642 1.21 -32.08 10.50
N GLU A 643 2.18 -32.20 11.41
CA GLU A 643 3.52 -31.60 11.31
C GLU A 643 3.50 -30.06 11.17
N TYR A 644 2.62 -29.39 11.90
CA TYR A 644 2.47 -27.93 11.83
C TYR A 644 3.58 -27.14 12.55
N TRP A 645 4.65 -27.81 12.98
CA TRP A 645 5.81 -27.25 13.71
C TRP A 645 6.37 -25.92 13.18
N PRO A 646 6.44 -25.66 11.85
CA PRO A 646 6.94 -24.37 11.35
C PRO A 646 6.04 -23.17 11.68
N ASN A 647 4.77 -23.41 12.01
CA ASN A 647 3.75 -22.38 12.23
C ASN A 647 3.74 -21.89 13.70
N GLY A 648 4.79 -21.19 14.09
CA GLY A 648 4.92 -20.61 15.43
C GLY A 648 4.70 -19.10 15.50
N PHE A 649 4.91 -18.56 16.70
CA PHE A 649 5.05 -17.13 16.98
C PHE A 649 6.45 -16.81 17.55
N ASP A 650 7.46 -17.62 17.22
CA ASP A 650 8.78 -17.48 17.82
C ASP A 650 9.61 -16.34 17.22
N ASP A 651 9.24 -15.85 16.04
CA ASP A 651 9.85 -14.71 15.36
C ASP A 651 8.81 -13.98 14.49
N PHE A 652 9.16 -12.81 13.97
CA PHE A 652 8.22 -11.95 13.26
C PHE A 652 7.71 -12.56 11.95
N PHE A 653 8.59 -13.18 11.16
CA PHE A 653 8.25 -13.80 9.89
C PHE A 653 7.39 -15.06 10.08
N SER A 654 7.75 -15.95 11.01
CA SER A 654 6.90 -17.11 11.33
C SER A 654 5.52 -16.68 11.82
N SER A 655 5.44 -15.63 12.63
CA SER A 655 4.16 -15.07 13.09
C SER A 655 3.28 -14.56 11.94
N ILE A 656 3.86 -13.90 10.93
CA ILE A 656 3.11 -13.46 9.74
C ILE A 656 2.54 -14.65 8.97
N VAL A 657 3.36 -15.69 8.76
CA VAL A 657 2.94 -16.90 8.03
C VAL A 657 1.85 -17.65 8.80
N THR A 658 2.00 -17.80 10.11
CA THR A 658 0.98 -18.43 10.97
C THR A 658 -0.34 -17.67 10.91
N LEU A 659 -0.32 -16.33 11.00
CA LEU A 659 -1.52 -15.50 10.87
C LEU A 659 -2.15 -15.58 9.48
N TYR A 660 -1.34 -15.71 8.42
CA TYR A 660 -1.82 -15.94 7.07
C TYR A 660 -2.56 -17.28 6.94
N ASN A 661 -1.98 -18.35 7.49
CA ASN A 661 -2.61 -19.68 7.50
C ASN A 661 -3.95 -19.66 8.26
N ILE A 662 -4.02 -18.95 9.38
CA ILE A 662 -5.26 -18.78 10.16
C ILE A 662 -6.27 -17.90 9.41
N MET A 663 -5.83 -16.86 8.68
CA MET A 663 -6.70 -15.98 7.90
C MET A 663 -7.49 -16.75 6.82
N ILE A 664 -6.87 -17.77 6.21
CA ILE A 664 -7.51 -18.65 5.21
C ILE A 664 -8.66 -19.48 5.82
N VAL A 665 -8.74 -19.59 7.14
CA VAL A 665 -9.78 -20.31 7.91
C VAL A 665 -9.70 -21.84 7.81
N ASN A 666 -9.00 -22.40 6.83
CA ASN A 666 -8.86 -23.85 6.73
C ASN A 666 -8.06 -24.42 7.93
N GLN A 667 -8.59 -25.45 8.58
CA GLN A 667 -8.00 -26.12 9.75
C GLN A 667 -7.59 -25.18 10.90
N TRP A 668 -8.14 -23.97 10.97
CA TRP A 668 -7.74 -22.98 11.97
C TRP A 668 -7.94 -23.47 13.42
N HIS A 669 -8.95 -24.32 13.64
CA HIS A 669 -9.24 -24.93 14.93
C HIS A 669 -8.10 -25.81 15.45
N VAL A 670 -7.30 -26.43 14.57
CA VAL A 670 -6.11 -27.21 14.93
C VAL A 670 -5.03 -26.30 15.53
N PHE A 671 -4.87 -25.09 15.00
CA PHE A 671 -3.98 -24.09 15.61
C PHE A 671 -4.49 -23.69 16.99
N VAL A 672 -5.79 -23.40 17.12
CA VAL A 672 -6.37 -22.98 18.40
C VAL A 672 -6.19 -24.06 19.48
N THR A 673 -6.47 -25.33 19.16
CA THR A 673 -6.29 -26.44 20.09
C THR A 673 -4.81 -26.71 20.39
N GLY A 674 -3.93 -26.61 19.39
CA GLY A 674 -2.48 -26.72 19.57
C GLY A 674 -1.93 -25.66 20.55
N PHE A 675 -2.28 -24.38 20.36
CA PHE A 675 -1.83 -23.30 21.24
C PHE A 675 -2.49 -23.31 22.62
N ARG A 676 -3.73 -23.79 22.73
CA ARG A 676 -4.38 -24.07 24.03
C ARG A 676 -3.60 -25.12 24.80
N SER A 677 -3.22 -26.22 24.15
CA SER A 677 -2.43 -27.30 24.75
C SER A 677 -1.02 -26.85 25.13
N ALA A 678 -0.40 -26.03 24.28
CA ALA A 678 0.93 -25.47 24.52
C ALA A 678 0.99 -24.49 25.71
N THR A 679 -0.02 -23.63 25.85
CA THR A 679 -0.08 -22.64 26.94
C THR A 679 -0.74 -23.17 28.21
N ASN A 680 -1.39 -24.34 28.15
CA ASN A 680 -2.25 -24.90 29.21
C ASN A 680 -3.37 -23.95 29.67
N THR A 681 -3.81 -23.00 28.82
CA THR A 681 -4.88 -22.06 29.14
C THR A 681 -5.90 -21.99 28.02
N ARG A 682 -7.19 -21.80 28.35
CA ARG A 682 -8.25 -21.59 27.35
C ARG A 682 -8.32 -20.14 26.85
N TRP A 683 -7.64 -19.20 27.53
CA TRP A 683 -7.63 -17.78 27.15
C TRP A 683 -6.91 -17.50 25.82
N SER A 684 -6.02 -18.40 25.39
CA SER A 684 -5.35 -18.32 24.07
C SER A 684 -6.35 -18.35 22.92
N GLU A 685 -7.51 -18.99 23.10
CA GLU A 685 -8.55 -19.10 22.07
C GLU A 685 -9.09 -17.72 21.67
N LEU A 686 -9.22 -16.79 22.62
CA LEU A 686 -9.71 -15.43 22.36
C LEU A 686 -8.84 -14.69 21.35
N TYR A 687 -7.52 -14.85 21.40
CA TYR A 687 -6.61 -14.22 20.45
C TYR A 687 -6.95 -14.61 18.99
N PHE A 688 -7.17 -15.91 18.75
CA PHE A 688 -7.50 -16.43 17.42
C PHE A 688 -8.93 -16.07 17.00
N ILE A 689 -9.89 -16.09 17.92
CA ILE A 689 -11.28 -15.68 17.65
C ILE A 689 -11.32 -14.20 17.25
N PHE A 690 -10.62 -13.32 17.96
CA PHE A 690 -10.55 -11.91 17.57
C PHE A 690 -9.88 -11.72 16.22
N TRP A 691 -8.80 -12.46 15.92
CA TRP A 691 -8.18 -12.43 14.59
C TRP A 691 -9.18 -12.80 13.48
N TYR A 692 -9.92 -13.90 13.67
CA TYR A 692 -10.96 -14.34 12.74
C TYR A 692 -12.03 -13.26 12.54
N LEU A 693 -12.57 -12.69 13.62
CA LEU A 693 -13.62 -11.67 13.52
C LEU A 693 -13.12 -10.39 12.82
N PHE A 694 -11.93 -9.89 13.15
CA PHE A 694 -11.45 -8.63 12.60
C PHE A 694 -10.84 -8.76 11.21
N VAL A 695 -10.00 -9.76 10.96
CA VAL A 695 -9.25 -9.85 9.70
C VAL A 695 -10.00 -10.70 8.68
N THR A 696 -10.47 -11.87 9.07
CA THR A 696 -11.19 -12.75 8.15
C THR A 696 -12.59 -12.21 7.86
N THR A 697 -13.39 -11.89 8.88
CA THR A 697 -14.79 -11.47 8.65
C THR A 697 -14.89 -10.02 8.16
N ILE A 698 -14.11 -9.09 8.69
CA ILE A 698 -14.19 -7.67 8.26
C ILE A 698 -13.15 -7.38 7.17
N GLY A 699 -11.87 -7.67 7.40
CA GLY A 699 -10.78 -7.35 6.48
C GLY A 699 -10.95 -7.89 5.06
N LEU A 700 -11.22 -9.19 4.89
CA LEU A 700 -11.41 -9.80 3.57
C LEU A 700 -12.68 -9.30 2.85
N ASN A 701 -13.75 -9.06 3.60
CA ASN A 701 -14.99 -8.50 3.03
C ASN A 701 -14.81 -7.05 2.56
N ILE A 702 -13.90 -6.28 3.18
CA ILE A 702 -13.51 -4.96 2.67
C ILE A 702 -12.78 -5.09 1.34
N CYS A 703 -11.83 -6.03 1.21
CA CYS A 703 -11.15 -6.28 -0.06
C CYS A 703 -12.16 -6.61 -1.18
N LEU A 704 -13.10 -7.52 -0.90
CA LEU A 704 -14.17 -7.87 -1.85
C LEU A 704 -15.00 -6.65 -2.27
N ALA A 705 -15.35 -5.78 -1.32
CA ALA A 705 -16.11 -4.57 -1.61
C ALA A 705 -15.38 -3.61 -2.56
N LEU A 706 -14.07 -3.47 -2.37
CA LEU A 706 -13.24 -2.58 -3.19
C LEU A 706 -13.04 -3.13 -4.60
N SER A 707 -12.78 -4.43 -4.73
CA SER A 707 -12.69 -5.09 -6.03
C SER A 707 -13.99 -4.91 -6.81
N GLY A 708 -15.14 -5.05 -6.14
CA GLY A 708 -16.46 -4.84 -6.73
C GLY A 708 -16.68 -3.40 -7.22
N ASP A 709 -16.34 -2.37 -6.42
CA ASP A 709 -16.51 -0.96 -6.79
C ASP A 709 -15.65 -0.57 -8.01
N ILE A 710 -14.38 -1.02 -8.04
CA ILE A 710 -13.48 -0.79 -9.19
C ILE A 710 -14.00 -1.51 -10.43
N HIS A 711 -14.44 -2.76 -10.29
CA HIS A 711 -14.96 -3.55 -11.41
C HIS A 711 -16.20 -2.90 -12.03
N ASP A 712 -17.16 -2.49 -11.20
CA ASP A 712 -18.39 -1.84 -11.65
C ASP A 712 -18.10 -0.52 -12.38
N ALA A 713 -17.18 0.29 -11.86
CA ALA A 713 -16.79 1.55 -12.48
C ALA A 713 -16.14 1.31 -13.86
N LYS A 714 -15.27 0.31 -13.99
CA LYS A 714 -14.65 -0.08 -15.26
C LYS A 714 -15.65 -0.64 -16.26
N LYS A 715 -16.57 -1.47 -15.80
CA LYS A 715 -17.60 -2.07 -16.66
C LYS A 715 -18.50 -1.01 -17.27
N LYS A 716 -18.94 -0.03 -16.47
CA LYS A 716 -19.69 1.14 -16.96
C LYS A 716 -18.90 1.88 -18.04
N ARG A 717 -17.64 2.18 -17.78
CA ARG A 717 -16.81 2.93 -18.73
C ARG A 717 -16.46 2.17 -20.01
N ALA A 718 -16.30 0.86 -19.94
CA ALA A 718 -16.06 0.00 -21.11
C ALA A 718 -17.29 -0.18 -22.00
N ALA A 719 -18.49 0.18 -21.50
CA ALA A 719 -19.69 0.32 -22.31
C ALA A 719 -19.67 1.63 -23.11
N ASP A 720 -19.09 2.70 -22.55
CA ASP A 720 -19.02 4.03 -23.18
C ASP A 720 -17.83 4.18 -24.16
N HIS A 721 -16.70 3.52 -23.90
CA HIS A 721 -15.48 3.62 -24.71
C HIS A 721 -14.84 2.25 -24.99
N GLU A 722 -14.50 1.98 -26.26
CA GLU A 722 -14.08 0.65 -26.74
C GLU A 722 -12.62 0.27 -26.41
N GLU A 723 -11.76 1.27 -26.17
CA GLU A 723 -10.34 1.08 -25.85
C GLU A 723 -10.02 1.51 -24.42
N LEU A 724 -9.76 0.54 -23.54
CA LEU A 724 -9.42 0.79 -22.13
C LEU A 724 -8.28 -0.15 -21.73
N ILE A 725 -7.04 0.33 -21.85
CA ILE A 725 -5.85 -0.46 -21.46
C ILE A 725 -5.16 0.14 -20.24
N VAL A 726 -5.14 1.47 -20.07
CA VAL A 726 -4.54 2.08 -18.88
C VAL A 726 -5.26 3.38 -18.53
N SER A 727 -6.07 3.38 -17.48
CA SER A 727 -6.75 4.57 -17.00
C SER A 727 -6.35 4.81 -15.55
N ASN A 728 -5.91 6.02 -15.20
CA ASN A 728 -5.76 6.33 -13.79
C ASN A 728 -7.14 6.29 -13.11
N MET A 729 -7.16 6.15 -11.79
CA MET A 729 -8.43 6.12 -11.05
C MET A 729 -9.33 7.32 -11.36
N PHE A 730 -8.73 8.52 -11.51
CA PHE A 730 -9.47 9.72 -11.92
C PHE A 730 -10.20 9.52 -13.26
N ASP A 731 -9.52 8.92 -14.25
CA ASP A 731 -10.12 8.66 -15.54
C ASP A 731 -11.28 7.67 -15.39
N ILE A 732 -11.11 6.60 -14.61
CA ILE A 732 -12.15 5.55 -14.39
C ILE A 732 -13.47 6.19 -13.93
N TYR A 733 -13.40 7.16 -13.01
CA TYR A 733 -14.57 7.81 -12.44
C TYR A 733 -14.96 9.13 -13.11
N ARG A 734 -14.28 9.54 -14.20
CA ARG A 734 -14.44 10.87 -14.80
C ARG A 734 -15.89 11.21 -15.17
N SER A 735 -16.66 10.24 -15.68
CA SER A 735 -18.06 10.45 -16.05
C SER A 735 -19.01 10.66 -14.86
N GLN A 736 -18.55 10.36 -13.64
CA GLN A 736 -19.33 10.48 -12.40
C GLN A 736 -18.93 11.72 -11.58
N ILE A 737 -17.92 12.47 -12.01
CA ILE A 737 -17.41 13.64 -11.30
C ILE A 737 -18.09 14.89 -11.87
N ASN A 738 -18.98 15.49 -11.09
CA ASN A 738 -19.47 16.83 -11.36
C ASN A 738 -18.48 17.86 -10.84
N GLU A 739 -18.43 19.03 -11.49
CA GLU A 739 -17.67 20.15 -10.94
C GLU A 739 -18.25 20.57 -9.59
N PRO A 740 -17.39 20.84 -8.58
CA PRO A 740 -17.87 21.31 -7.30
C PRO A 740 -18.53 22.69 -7.47
N PRO A 741 -19.70 22.92 -6.86
CA PRO A 741 -20.38 24.20 -6.97
C PRO A 741 -19.51 25.32 -6.39
N PRO A 742 -19.57 26.54 -6.97
CA PRO A 742 -18.71 27.66 -6.58
C PRO A 742 -18.91 28.05 -5.11
N GLU A 743 -20.12 27.93 -4.58
CA GLU A 743 -20.47 28.20 -3.18
C GLU A 743 -19.63 27.36 -2.20
N VAL A 744 -19.43 26.08 -2.49
CA VAL A 744 -18.65 25.17 -1.63
C VAL A 744 -17.17 25.52 -1.65
N ILE A 745 -16.66 25.97 -2.81
CA ILE A 745 -15.28 26.44 -2.95
C ILE A 745 -15.08 27.69 -2.10
N ILE A 746 -16.00 28.65 -2.20
CA ILE A 746 -15.97 29.91 -1.43
C ILE A 746 -16.11 29.64 0.06
N GLN A 747 -17.03 28.77 0.47
CA GLN A 747 -17.20 28.41 1.88
C GLN A 747 -15.93 27.80 2.49
N GLN A 748 -15.24 26.92 1.76
CA GLN A 748 -13.99 26.34 2.23
C GLN A 748 -12.82 27.34 2.22
N LEU A 749 -12.81 28.26 1.26
CA LEU A 749 -11.84 29.34 1.21
C LEU A 749 -12.01 30.31 2.38
N ASN A 750 -13.25 30.69 2.70
CA ASN A 750 -13.60 31.56 3.82
C ASN A 750 -13.38 30.90 5.19
N ALA A 751 -13.39 29.56 5.24
CA ALA A 751 -13.03 28.81 6.44
C ALA A 751 -11.51 28.76 6.72
N HIS A 752 -10.69 29.49 5.96
CA HIS A 752 -9.24 29.52 6.15
C HIS A 752 -8.85 30.22 7.46
N PRO A 753 -8.09 29.57 8.36
CA PRO A 753 -7.89 30.08 9.72
C PRO A 753 -6.93 31.28 9.85
N TYR A 754 -6.15 31.57 8.81
CA TYR A 754 -5.09 32.60 8.86
C TYR A 754 -5.20 33.69 7.78
N ILE A 755 -6.18 33.58 6.88
CA ILE A 755 -6.45 34.59 5.84
C ILE A 755 -7.96 34.74 5.81
N ASP A 756 -8.43 35.97 6.01
CA ASP A 756 -9.81 36.30 5.71
C ASP A 756 -9.93 36.68 4.24
N PHE A 757 -10.71 35.89 3.49
CA PHE A 757 -11.04 36.15 2.08
C PHE A 757 -12.43 36.82 1.96
N SER A 758 -13.16 37.03 3.06
CA SER A 758 -14.56 37.51 3.05
C SER A 758 -14.71 39.01 2.77
N GLU A 759 -13.74 39.85 3.17
CA GLU A 759 -13.74 41.30 2.86
C GLU A 759 -13.61 41.60 1.36
N GLN A 760 -13.29 40.61 0.50
CA GLN A 760 -12.99 40.79 -0.92
C GLN A 760 -14.09 40.28 -1.88
N LEU A 761 -15.12 39.60 -1.36
CA LEU A 761 -16.26 39.08 -2.13
C LEU A 761 -17.44 40.07 -2.20
N GLY A 762 -17.16 41.37 -2.08
CA GLY A 762 -18.13 42.47 -1.91
C GLY A 762 -19.51 42.27 -2.57
N GLU A 763 -20.55 42.38 -1.73
CA GLU A 763 -21.93 42.82 -2.04
C GLU A 763 -22.70 42.20 -3.22
N GLY A 764 -22.36 40.98 -3.66
CA GLY A 764 -23.09 40.30 -4.74
C GLY A 764 -24.14 39.25 -4.31
N ILE A 765 -24.11 38.78 -3.06
CA ILE A 765 -25.03 37.73 -2.59
C ILE A 765 -25.73 38.23 -1.33
N ASN A 766 -26.76 39.05 -1.53
CA ASN A 766 -27.83 39.17 -0.55
C ASN A 766 -28.54 37.81 -0.50
N VAL A 767 -28.25 37.05 0.57
CA VAL A 767 -29.06 35.92 1.01
C VAL A 767 -30.44 36.47 1.37
N ALA A 768 -31.44 36.12 0.58
CA ALA A 768 -32.85 36.15 0.95
C ALA A 768 -33.36 34.72 1.05
#